data_AF-B7QC09-F1
#
_entry.id   AF-B7QC09-F1
#
_cell.length_a   1.000
_cell.length_b   1.000
_cell.length_c   1.000
_cell.angle_alpha   90.00
_cell.angle_beta   90.00
_cell.angle_gamma   90.00
#
_symmetry.space_group_name_H-M   'P 1'
#
loop_
_entity.id
_entity.type
_entity.pdbx_description
1 polymer ?
#
loop_
_entity_poly.entity_id
_entity_poly.type
_entity_poly.pdbx_seq_one_letter_code
_entity_poly.pdbx_strand_id
1 'polypeptide(L)'
;MMRLAALGVELEAAFCGPRDVEWAFADGRLYVLQSVVSGTTDPDTVILERLPDGTFRIDTVQIGAKLQRTALSGAFFVGRLEAAFCGPRDVEWAFADGRLYVLQSRPVTSLHQQTDCEVIHELDSGIRSSDECLFKANIGEVMNGAQSPLGAAFFTSSMLLASKKEKNTLGLSLRNPYHDRFFIQTLGNVFFPASNEAFKMSGSNPLRKGLAFAMRGGSLDDPDVDRLMQERRRLRYQAPGTFQITRMIRDLWKSEEMVREAYEKFYSWKLPVADMVDPRQIFDEITKAFMNLSLTAKVHGACNMYSIMSNSVAVTLLAHQHGDWSDVVISDFGNLVSTCEDVVSAEVPSALQAMVGAVGDYKKKDLSVDDAIDGLHVKFGPFDVYSKTWSMDPSPVVKNLQAMVGAVGDYKKKDLSVDDAIDGLHVKFGPNLMVKMTDAFRTALRHLASQMVAEGRLPEADVLFFLTLPEIEQLLATRSPKLVAKAVRRHRLHPELKKRVFPELFKGIPQFLNQHAKEEVTPGKKLLKGTPVSGGVAEGPARVVRSIEDASHIQKGDVLVAYCTDIAWSPYFPLVAGVVTELGGLISHGAVVAREYGIPCVVGVHGVTGTICSGERVRLDGSTGVLHTVDAAE
;
A
#
# COMPACT_ATOMS: atom_id res chain seq x y z
N MET A 1 -7.77 -43.81 44.03
CA MET A 1 -8.89 -43.09 44.68
C MET A 1 -8.58 -42.57 46.09
N MET A 2 -7.58 -43.09 46.82
CA MET A 2 -7.37 -42.75 48.25
C MET A 2 -6.43 -41.55 48.53
N ARG A 3 -6.03 -40.75 47.52
CA ARG A 3 -5.16 -39.57 47.68
C ARG A 3 -5.84 -38.21 47.40
N LEU A 4 -7.07 -38.19 46.89
CA LEU A 4 -7.80 -36.95 46.56
C LEU A 4 -8.59 -36.39 47.76
N ALA A 5 -9.06 -37.24 48.68
CA ALA A 5 -9.86 -36.82 49.83
C ALA A 5 -9.06 -36.01 50.86
N ALA A 6 -7.77 -36.31 51.05
CA ALA A 6 -6.90 -35.55 51.96
C ALA A 6 -6.51 -34.16 51.40
N LEU A 7 -6.65 -33.95 50.09
CA LEU A 7 -6.27 -32.71 49.40
C LEU A 7 -7.35 -31.62 49.50
N GLY A 8 -8.63 -32.02 49.61
CA GLY A 8 -9.76 -31.09 49.70
C GLY A 8 -9.79 -30.30 51.01
N VAL A 9 -9.33 -30.93 52.11
CA VAL A 9 -9.36 -30.34 53.46
C VAL A 9 -8.30 -29.25 53.64
N GLU A 10 -7.12 -29.36 53.00
CA GLU A 10 -6.07 -28.33 53.06
C GLU A 10 -6.39 -27.07 52.22
N LEU A 11 -7.18 -27.21 51.15
CA LEU A 11 -7.55 -26.11 50.25
C LEU A 11 -8.71 -25.26 50.80
N GLU A 12 -9.59 -25.86 51.61
CA GLU A 12 -10.72 -25.18 52.25
C GLU A 12 -10.28 -24.08 53.24
N ALA A 13 -9.14 -24.31 53.91
CA ALA A 13 -8.52 -23.35 54.82
C ALA A 13 -7.89 -22.13 54.10
N ALA A 14 -7.63 -22.22 52.79
CA ALA A 14 -6.91 -21.19 52.04
C ALA A 14 -7.80 -20.20 51.27
N PHE A 15 -9.06 -20.53 51.00
CA PHE A 15 -9.82 -19.85 49.92
C PHE A 15 -11.20 -19.25 50.25
N CYS A 16 -11.71 -19.33 51.49
CA CYS A 16 -12.87 -18.54 51.97
C CYS A 16 -14.04 -18.37 50.96
N GLY A 17 -14.63 -19.47 50.47
CA GLY A 17 -15.93 -19.48 49.77
C GLY A 17 -15.91 -20.03 48.32
N PRO A 18 -17.08 -20.40 47.76
CA PRO A 18 -17.20 -20.95 46.40
C PRO A 18 -16.95 -19.87 45.34
N ARG A 19 -16.22 -20.22 44.27
CA ARG A 19 -15.98 -19.35 43.11
C ARG A 19 -16.11 -20.11 41.79
N ASP A 20 -16.61 -19.42 40.77
CA ASP A 20 -16.71 -19.89 39.38
C ASP A 20 -15.37 -19.73 38.66
N VAL A 21 -14.91 -20.75 37.93
CA VAL A 21 -13.67 -20.78 37.14
C VAL A 21 -13.95 -21.37 35.76
N GLU A 22 -13.49 -20.71 34.71
CA GLU A 22 -13.60 -21.11 33.31
C GLU A 22 -12.28 -21.71 32.80
N TRP A 23 -12.33 -22.57 31.78
CA TRP A 23 -11.14 -23.08 31.10
C TRP A 23 -11.39 -23.50 29.66
N ALA A 24 -10.32 -23.47 28.87
CA ALA A 24 -10.27 -24.05 27.54
C ALA A 24 -9.08 -25.01 27.41
N PHE A 25 -9.23 -26.11 26.68
CA PHE A 25 -8.13 -26.99 26.30
C PHE A 25 -7.93 -26.93 24.79
N ALA A 26 -6.71 -26.61 24.34
CA ALA A 26 -6.35 -26.47 22.94
C ALA A 26 -4.86 -26.78 22.74
N ASP A 27 -4.52 -27.48 21.65
CA ASP A 27 -3.13 -27.79 21.27
C ASP A 27 -2.29 -28.45 22.38
N GLY A 28 -2.90 -29.36 23.14
CA GLY A 28 -2.24 -30.05 24.26
C GLY A 28 -2.00 -29.18 25.50
N ARG A 29 -2.56 -27.96 25.51
CA ARG A 29 -2.41 -26.95 26.56
C ARG A 29 -3.76 -26.61 27.20
N LEU A 30 -3.81 -26.55 28.54
CA LEU A 30 -4.97 -26.06 29.29
C LEU A 30 -4.82 -24.57 29.62
N TYR A 31 -5.88 -23.79 29.45
CA TYR A 31 -5.98 -22.37 29.78
C TYR A 31 -7.04 -22.18 30.87
N VAL A 32 -6.74 -21.41 31.92
CA VAL A 32 -7.66 -21.11 33.04
C VAL A 32 -8.05 -19.62 32.99
N LEU A 33 -9.35 -19.31 33.10
CA LEU A 33 -9.94 -17.98 33.05
C LEU A 33 -10.89 -17.81 34.26
N GLN A 34 -10.92 -16.68 34.96
CA GLN A 34 -11.85 -16.46 36.08
C GLN A 34 -12.56 -15.10 36.01
N SER A 35 -13.86 -15.05 36.34
CA SER A 35 -14.80 -13.91 36.38
C SER A 35 -14.37 -12.58 35.73
N VAL A 36 -14.41 -12.55 34.40
CA VAL A 36 -14.33 -11.35 33.52
C VAL A 36 -15.71 -10.93 33.01
N VAL A 37 -16.77 -11.74 33.22
CA VAL A 37 -18.10 -11.44 32.66
C VAL A 37 -18.68 -10.12 33.22
N SER A 38 -18.32 -9.73 34.45
CA SER A 38 -18.58 -8.40 35.02
C SER A 38 -17.42 -7.39 34.89
N GLY A 39 -16.21 -7.83 34.51
CA GLY A 39 -15.02 -7.00 34.33
C GLY A 39 -14.33 -6.47 35.59
N THR A 40 -14.64 -7.01 36.78
CA THR A 40 -14.27 -6.39 38.08
C THR A 40 -13.06 -7.01 38.80
N THR A 41 -12.40 -8.02 38.22
CA THR A 41 -11.32 -8.78 38.87
C THR A 41 -10.30 -9.29 37.86
N ASP A 42 -9.01 -9.23 38.19
CA ASP A 42 -7.92 -9.79 37.38
C ASP A 42 -7.78 -11.31 37.64
N PRO A 43 -7.79 -12.17 36.60
CA PRO A 43 -7.67 -13.61 36.76
C PRO A 43 -6.21 -14.10 36.82
N ASP A 44 -5.97 -15.14 37.63
CA ASP A 44 -4.74 -15.95 37.56
C ASP A 44 -4.79 -16.85 36.31
N THR A 45 -3.72 -16.89 35.52
CA THR A 45 -3.63 -17.75 34.32
C THR A 45 -2.63 -18.88 34.55
N VAL A 46 -3.09 -20.12 34.39
CA VAL A 46 -2.24 -21.33 34.46
C VAL A 46 -2.27 -22.06 33.13
N ILE A 47 -1.09 -22.32 32.57
CA ILE A 47 -0.91 -23.14 31.38
C ILE A 47 -0.37 -24.50 31.76
N LEU A 48 -1.07 -25.58 31.38
CA LEU A 48 -0.65 -26.96 31.63
C LEU A 48 -0.41 -27.70 30.31
N GLU A 49 0.73 -28.37 30.20
CA GLU A 49 1.06 -29.26 29.09
C GLU A 49 0.71 -30.70 29.43
N ARG A 50 0.00 -31.40 28.53
CA ARG A 50 -0.26 -32.83 28.66
C ARG A 50 0.93 -33.64 28.16
N LEU A 51 1.53 -34.43 29.04
CA LEU A 51 2.64 -35.33 28.72
C LEU A 51 2.16 -36.62 28.03
N PRO A 52 3.04 -37.32 27.28
CA PRO A 52 2.69 -38.56 26.57
C PRO A 52 2.16 -39.69 27.47
N ASP A 53 2.52 -39.68 28.76
CA ASP A 53 2.05 -40.63 29.77
C ASP A 53 0.65 -40.29 30.32
N GLY A 54 0.03 -39.22 29.82
CA GLY A 54 -1.29 -38.75 30.22
C GLY A 54 -1.29 -37.88 31.48
N THR A 55 -0.12 -37.59 32.06
CA THR A 55 0.00 -36.64 33.18
C THR A 55 0.09 -35.20 32.66
N PHE A 56 -0.08 -34.22 33.54
CA PHE A 56 0.00 -32.80 33.19
C PHE A 56 1.17 -32.13 33.93
N ARG A 57 1.92 -31.29 33.22
CA ARG A 57 3.00 -30.46 33.75
C ARG A 57 2.59 -28.98 33.67
N ILE A 58 2.92 -28.19 34.70
CA ILE A 58 2.70 -26.74 34.68
C ILE A 58 3.80 -26.08 33.82
N ASP A 59 3.41 -25.33 32.80
CA ASP A 59 4.31 -24.66 31.86
C ASP A 59 4.50 -23.17 32.21
N THR A 60 3.43 -22.45 32.55
CA THR A 60 3.50 -21.03 32.96
C THR A 60 2.40 -20.67 33.96
N VAL A 61 2.72 -19.79 34.92
CA VAL A 61 1.78 -19.20 35.87
C VAL A 61 1.96 -17.69 35.86
N GLN A 62 0.93 -16.94 35.47
CA GLN A 62 0.87 -15.50 35.67
C GLN A 62 -0.03 -15.22 36.88
N ILE A 63 0.64 -14.81 37.97
CA ILE A 63 0.12 -14.41 39.30
C ILE A 63 -0.51 -15.56 40.12
N GLY A 64 -0.25 -15.54 41.44
CA GLY A 64 -0.90 -16.38 42.46
C GLY A 64 -0.50 -17.86 42.54
N ALA A 65 0.66 -18.18 43.14
CA ALA A 65 1.14 -19.56 43.37
C ALA A 65 0.24 -20.49 44.23
N LYS A 66 -0.98 -20.07 44.62
CA LYS A 66 -1.86 -20.80 45.55
C LYS A 66 -2.85 -21.78 44.90
N LEU A 67 -3.06 -21.77 43.58
CA LEU A 67 -4.08 -22.60 42.89
C LEU A 67 -3.57 -23.84 42.14
N GLN A 68 -2.27 -24.18 42.25
CA GLN A 68 -1.63 -25.24 41.45
C GLN A 68 -2.32 -26.62 41.55
N ARG A 69 -2.76 -27.04 42.75
CA ARG A 69 -3.41 -28.35 42.97
C ARG A 69 -4.84 -28.42 42.40
N THR A 70 -5.58 -27.32 42.47
CA THR A 70 -6.94 -27.22 41.91
C THR A 70 -6.90 -27.22 40.38
N ALA A 71 -5.93 -26.50 39.79
CA ALA A 71 -5.72 -26.48 38.34
C ALA A 71 -5.44 -27.87 37.76
N LEU A 72 -4.59 -28.68 38.42
CA LEU A 72 -4.32 -30.06 38.01
C LEU A 72 -5.54 -30.98 38.11
N SER A 73 -6.38 -30.78 39.12
CA SER A 73 -7.62 -31.56 39.29
C SER A 73 -8.66 -31.20 38.22
N GLY A 74 -8.77 -29.91 37.88
CA GLY A 74 -9.55 -29.42 36.74
C GLY A 74 -9.07 -30.04 35.42
N ALA A 75 -7.76 -29.97 35.14
CA ALA A 75 -7.10 -30.53 33.95
C ALA A 75 -7.42 -32.00 33.69
N PHE A 76 -7.41 -32.81 34.74
CA PHE A 76 -7.75 -34.23 34.62
C PHE A 76 -9.21 -34.42 34.21
N PHE A 77 -10.13 -33.63 34.76
CA PHE A 77 -11.55 -33.70 34.41
C PHE A 77 -11.81 -33.20 32.98
N VAL A 78 -11.08 -32.17 32.55
CA VAL A 78 -11.08 -31.64 31.19
C VAL A 78 -10.73 -32.71 30.16
N GLY A 79 -9.59 -33.38 30.34
CA GLY A 79 -9.14 -34.40 29.41
C GLY A 79 -10.12 -35.56 29.30
N ARG A 80 -10.88 -35.85 30.38
CA ARG A 80 -11.97 -36.83 30.34
C ARG A 80 -13.18 -36.35 29.54
N LEU A 81 -13.57 -35.08 29.69
CA LEU A 81 -14.66 -34.49 28.90
C LEU A 81 -14.29 -34.40 27.43
N GLU A 82 -13.08 -33.95 27.09
CA GLU A 82 -12.55 -33.95 25.73
C GLU A 82 -12.60 -35.35 25.10
N ALA A 83 -12.10 -36.38 25.82
CA ALA A 83 -12.14 -37.75 25.36
C ALA A 83 -13.57 -38.29 25.20
N ALA A 84 -14.48 -37.93 26.11
CA ALA A 84 -15.88 -38.36 26.05
C ALA A 84 -16.67 -37.68 24.93
N PHE A 85 -16.36 -36.42 24.60
CA PHE A 85 -17.00 -35.65 23.53
C PHE A 85 -16.22 -35.69 22.21
N CYS A 86 -15.15 -36.48 22.13
CA CYS A 86 -14.30 -36.65 20.95
C CYS A 86 -13.80 -35.33 20.33
N GLY A 87 -13.48 -34.34 21.16
CA GLY A 87 -12.97 -33.07 20.68
C GLY A 87 -12.84 -32.01 21.79
N PRO A 88 -12.09 -30.93 21.52
CA PRO A 88 -11.76 -29.95 22.54
C PRO A 88 -12.98 -29.24 23.11
N ARG A 89 -12.92 -28.96 24.41
CA ARG A 89 -14.03 -28.40 25.19
C ARG A 89 -13.61 -27.11 25.87
N ASP A 90 -14.52 -26.15 25.83
CA ASP A 90 -14.55 -24.98 26.69
C ASP A 90 -15.58 -25.27 27.78
N VAL A 91 -15.17 -25.18 29.04
CA VAL A 91 -15.96 -25.70 30.17
C VAL A 91 -15.81 -24.80 31.38
N GLU A 92 -16.94 -24.62 32.05
CA GLU A 92 -17.08 -23.82 33.25
C GLU A 92 -17.29 -24.76 34.43
N TRP A 93 -16.63 -24.49 35.56
CA TRP A 93 -16.68 -25.30 36.77
C TRP A 93 -16.61 -24.46 38.03
N ALA A 94 -17.04 -25.04 39.14
CA ALA A 94 -16.86 -24.50 40.47
C ALA A 94 -16.20 -25.54 41.38
N PHE A 95 -15.47 -25.07 42.38
CA PHE A 95 -14.94 -25.92 43.45
C PHE A 95 -15.55 -25.50 44.78
N ALA A 96 -16.25 -26.43 45.43
CA ALA A 96 -16.94 -26.22 46.69
C ALA A 96 -16.86 -27.51 47.54
N ASP A 97 -16.66 -27.36 48.85
CA ASP A 97 -16.61 -28.46 49.82
C ASP A 97 -15.69 -29.63 49.41
N GLY A 98 -14.50 -29.30 48.89
CA GLY A 98 -13.52 -30.29 48.42
C GLY A 98 -13.92 -31.04 47.14
N ARG A 99 -14.98 -30.60 46.45
CA ARG A 99 -15.53 -31.23 45.24
C ARG A 99 -15.52 -30.28 44.06
N LEU A 100 -15.25 -30.84 42.89
CA LEU A 100 -15.29 -30.15 41.60
C LEU A 100 -16.66 -30.37 40.95
N TYR A 101 -17.31 -29.28 40.52
CA TYR A 101 -18.60 -29.28 39.85
C TYR A 101 -18.45 -28.70 38.45
N VAL A 102 -18.94 -29.38 37.42
CA VAL A 102 -19.03 -28.79 36.08
C VAL A 102 -20.36 -28.08 35.93
N LEU A 103 -20.30 -26.81 35.56
CA LEU A 103 -21.46 -25.94 35.37
C LEU A 103 -21.89 -25.93 33.90
N GLN A 104 -20.94 -25.86 32.97
CA GLN A 104 -21.22 -25.81 31.54
C GLN A 104 -20.11 -26.49 30.74
N SER A 105 -20.44 -27.13 29.62
CA SER A 105 -19.45 -27.64 28.66
C SER A 105 -19.92 -27.38 27.23
N ARG A 106 -19.10 -26.70 26.43
CA ARG A 106 -19.36 -26.41 25.02
C ARG A 106 -18.16 -26.78 24.14
N PRO A 107 -18.36 -27.16 22.86
CA PRO A 107 -17.24 -27.42 21.95
C PRO A 107 -16.47 -26.13 21.66
N VAL A 108 -15.14 -26.21 21.60
CA VAL A 108 -14.32 -25.07 21.14
C VAL A 108 -14.50 -24.92 19.63
N THR A 109 -15.13 -23.84 19.18
CA THR A 109 -15.41 -23.59 17.76
C THR A 109 -14.37 -22.70 17.07
N SER A 110 -13.38 -22.22 17.82
CA SER A 110 -12.33 -21.31 17.34
C SER A 110 -11.04 -22.01 16.88
N LEU A 111 -10.86 -23.31 17.15
CA LEU A 111 -9.60 -24.04 16.88
C LEU A 111 -9.17 -24.07 15.41
N HIS A 112 -10.12 -23.96 14.49
CA HIS A 112 -9.85 -23.91 13.04
C HIS A 112 -10.12 -22.52 12.45
N GLN A 113 -10.36 -21.52 13.30
CA GLN A 113 -10.38 -20.15 12.81
C GLN A 113 -8.96 -19.72 12.52
N GLN A 114 -8.74 -19.21 11.30
CA GLN A 114 -7.47 -18.58 10.95
C GLN A 114 -7.12 -17.53 12.01
N THR A 115 -5.86 -17.40 12.38
CA THR A 115 -5.36 -16.30 13.21
C THR A 115 -5.29 -15.00 12.40
N ASP A 116 -5.14 -13.85 13.07
CA ASP A 116 -4.96 -12.58 12.34
C ASP A 116 -3.68 -12.65 11.50
N CYS A 117 -2.65 -13.36 11.98
CA CYS A 117 -1.42 -13.64 11.24
C CYS A 117 -1.69 -14.43 9.95
N GLU A 118 -2.44 -15.53 10.01
CA GLU A 118 -2.78 -16.31 8.81
C GLU A 118 -3.62 -15.50 7.83
N VAL A 119 -4.56 -14.68 8.31
CA VAL A 119 -5.42 -13.85 7.45
C VAL A 119 -4.62 -12.77 6.71
N ILE A 120 -3.64 -12.12 7.35
CA ILE A 120 -2.85 -11.08 6.68
C ILE A 120 -1.81 -11.64 5.70
N HIS A 121 -1.42 -12.92 5.85
CA HIS A 121 -0.40 -13.58 5.02
C HIS A 121 -0.97 -14.51 3.94
N GLU A 122 -2.26 -14.85 3.96
CA GLU A 122 -2.84 -15.84 3.03
C GLU A 122 -2.79 -15.43 1.55
N LEU A 123 -2.66 -14.13 1.26
CA LEU A 123 -2.54 -13.58 -0.11
C LEU A 123 -1.09 -13.25 -0.48
N ASP A 124 -0.13 -13.60 0.37
CA ASP A 124 1.27 -13.35 0.09
C ASP A 124 1.75 -14.19 -1.08
N SER A 125 2.57 -13.58 -1.92
CA SER A 125 3.25 -14.23 -3.01
C SER A 125 4.46 -15.00 -2.49
N GLY A 126 4.60 -16.25 -2.93
CA GLY A 126 5.86 -16.97 -2.75
C GLY A 126 7.02 -16.25 -3.43
N ILE A 127 8.13 -16.12 -2.73
CA ILE A 127 9.41 -15.64 -3.27
C ILE A 127 10.23 -16.83 -3.80
N ARG A 128 11.11 -16.59 -4.77
CA ARG A 128 11.86 -17.67 -5.43
C ARG A 128 12.93 -18.29 -4.53
N SER A 129 13.57 -17.45 -3.71
CA SER A 129 14.59 -17.85 -2.75
C SER A 129 14.62 -16.88 -1.57
N SER A 130 15.21 -17.32 -0.45
CA SER A 130 15.45 -16.50 0.74
C SER A 130 16.38 -15.31 0.50
N ASP A 131 17.13 -15.32 -0.61
CA ASP A 131 18.04 -14.24 -1.00
C ASP A 131 17.45 -13.27 -2.03
N GLU A 132 16.16 -13.40 -2.40
CA GLU A 132 15.54 -12.52 -3.39
C GLU A 132 15.63 -11.05 -2.95
N CYS A 133 16.18 -10.20 -3.81
CA CYS A 133 16.21 -8.76 -3.58
C CYS A 133 14.96 -8.12 -4.18
N LEU A 134 14.27 -7.33 -3.38
CA LEU A 134 12.98 -6.74 -3.72
C LEU A 134 13.01 -5.24 -3.43
N PHE A 135 12.44 -4.45 -4.34
CA PHE A 135 12.38 -3.00 -4.22
C PHE A 135 10.96 -2.46 -4.21
N LYS A 136 10.75 -1.39 -3.45
CA LYS A 136 9.49 -0.65 -3.33
C LYS A 136 9.54 0.75 -3.96
N ALA A 137 10.71 1.20 -4.40
CA ALA A 137 10.90 2.51 -5.04
C ALA A 137 9.97 2.72 -6.24
N ASN A 138 9.44 3.94 -6.43
CA ASN A 138 8.40 4.35 -7.39
C ASN A 138 7.06 3.58 -7.33
N ILE A 139 7.02 2.28 -7.01
CA ILE A 139 5.75 1.58 -6.70
C ILE A 139 5.14 2.18 -5.44
N GLY A 140 5.93 2.42 -4.39
CA GLY A 140 5.44 3.00 -3.14
C GLY A 140 4.92 4.44 -3.30
N GLU A 141 5.33 5.14 -4.36
CA GLU A 141 4.77 6.43 -4.76
C GLU A 141 3.39 6.24 -5.40
N VAL A 142 3.28 5.31 -6.35
CA VAL A 142 2.07 5.08 -7.16
C VAL A 142 1.00 4.23 -6.46
N MET A 143 1.43 3.30 -5.62
CA MET A 143 0.65 2.35 -4.82
C MET A 143 1.16 2.43 -3.38
N ASN A 144 0.81 3.54 -2.72
CA ASN A 144 1.20 3.77 -1.35
C ASN A 144 0.46 2.82 -0.39
N GLY A 145 1.22 2.19 0.51
CA GLY A 145 0.72 1.29 1.55
C GLY A 145 0.06 0.00 1.04
N ALA A 146 -0.66 -0.65 1.95
CA ALA A 146 -1.38 -1.88 1.65
C ALA A 146 -2.60 -1.62 0.76
N GLN A 147 -2.74 -2.41 -0.29
CA GLN A 147 -3.87 -2.44 -1.21
C GLN A 147 -4.98 -3.37 -0.69
N SER A 148 -6.22 -3.12 -1.11
CA SER A 148 -7.30 -4.09 -0.88
C SER A 148 -7.01 -5.42 -1.60
N PRO A 149 -7.46 -6.58 -1.07
CA PRO A 149 -7.35 -7.87 -1.75
C PRO A 149 -7.81 -7.84 -3.21
N LEU A 150 -8.97 -7.20 -3.47
CA LEU A 150 -9.51 -7.09 -4.81
C LEU A 150 -8.66 -6.16 -5.69
N GLY A 151 -8.25 -5.00 -5.17
CA GLY A 151 -7.42 -4.04 -5.91
C GLY A 151 -6.05 -4.61 -6.30
N ALA A 152 -5.39 -5.29 -5.37
CA ALA A 152 -4.13 -5.97 -5.65
C ALA A 152 -4.30 -7.06 -6.73
N ALA A 153 -5.38 -7.84 -6.67
CA ALA A 153 -5.67 -8.86 -7.68
C ALA A 153 -5.93 -8.24 -9.06
N PHE A 154 -6.72 -7.17 -9.13
CA PHE A 154 -7.02 -6.44 -10.37
C PHE A 154 -5.74 -5.93 -11.04
N PHE A 155 -4.91 -5.22 -10.29
CA PHE A 155 -3.67 -4.67 -10.81
C PHE A 155 -2.70 -5.78 -11.25
N THR A 156 -2.37 -6.72 -10.37
CA THR A 156 -1.37 -7.76 -10.65
C THR A 156 -1.81 -8.72 -11.76
N SER A 157 -3.10 -9.06 -11.83
CA SER A 157 -3.62 -9.96 -12.87
C SER A 157 -3.72 -9.30 -14.24
N SER A 158 -4.07 -8.01 -14.30
CA SER A 158 -4.07 -7.27 -15.57
C SER A 158 -2.67 -7.22 -16.21
N MET A 159 -1.64 -7.02 -15.37
CA MET A 159 -0.23 -7.00 -15.76
C MET A 159 0.30 -8.38 -16.14
N LEU A 160 -0.06 -9.41 -15.38
CA LEU A 160 0.31 -10.78 -15.68
C LEU A 160 -0.26 -11.23 -17.03
N LEU A 161 -1.55 -10.95 -17.30
CA LEU A 161 -2.19 -11.29 -18.58
C LEU A 161 -1.53 -10.57 -19.76
N ALA A 162 -1.19 -9.29 -19.59
CA ALA A 162 -0.50 -8.51 -20.61
C ALA A 162 0.86 -9.14 -20.97
N SER A 163 1.64 -9.52 -19.96
CA SER A 163 2.93 -10.19 -20.13
C SER A 163 2.81 -11.58 -20.76
N LYS A 164 1.82 -12.39 -20.32
CA LYS A 164 1.58 -13.73 -20.87
C LYS A 164 1.26 -13.71 -22.36
N LYS A 165 0.41 -12.77 -22.79
CA LYS A 165 0.02 -12.62 -24.21
C LYS A 165 1.25 -12.35 -25.07
N GLU A 166 2.14 -11.46 -24.62
CA GLU A 166 3.37 -11.12 -25.33
C GLU A 166 4.36 -12.31 -25.40
N LYS A 167 4.60 -12.99 -24.29
CA LYS A 167 5.52 -14.15 -24.23
C LYS A 167 5.03 -15.32 -25.10
N ASN A 168 3.73 -15.58 -25.13
CA ASN A 168 3.12 -16.58 -26.01
C ASN A 168 3.26 -16.21 -27.49
N THR A 169 3.06 -14.94 -27.88
CA THR A 169 3.28 -14.49 -29.26
C THR A 169 4.72 -14.69 -29.73
N LEU A 170 5.68 -14.66 -28.81
CA LEU A 170 7.10 -14.87 -29.09
C LEU A 170 7.55 -16.34 -29.02
N GLY A 171 6.64 -17.30 -28.78
CA GLY A 171 6.98 -18.71 -28.59
C GLY A 171 7.82 -18.99 -27.33
N LEU A 172 7.91 -18.01 -26.43
CA LEU A 172 8.60 -18.14 -25.15
C LEU A 172 7.61 -18.71 -24.13
N SER A 173 7.41 -20.02 -24.17
CA SER A 173 6.64 -20.73 -23.14
C SER A 173 7.21 -20.42 -21.74
N LEU A 174 6.35 -20.01 -20.82
CA LEU A 174 6.69 -19.65 -19.44
C LEU A 174 7.36 -20.84 -18.75
N ARG A 175 8.66 -20.73 -18.47
CA ARG A 175 9.38 -21.69 -17.63
C ARG A 175 9.13 -21.33 -16.17
N ASN A 176 8.17 -22.00 -15.53
CA ASN A 176 7.84 -22.00 -14.09
C ASN A 176 6.96 -20.83 -13.56
N PRO A 177 5.81 -21.10 -12.87
CA PRO A 177 4.91 -20.09 -12.30
C PRO A 177 5.53 -19.17 -11.23
N TYR A 178 6.65 -19.57 -10.61
CA TYR A 178 7.40 -18.74 -9.66
C TYR A 178 8.41 -17.81 -10.35
N HIS A 179 8.81 -18.13 -11.59
CA HIS A 179 9.88 -17.45 -12.32
C HIS A 179 9.40 -16.23 -13.14
N ASP A 180 8.10 -16.07 -13.38
CA ASP A 180 7.56 -15.01 -14.25
C ASP A 180 6.66 -14.00 -13.54
N ARG A 181 6.62 -13.99 -12.20
CA ARG A 181 5.90 -12.95 -11.47
C ARG A 181 6.62 -11.61 -11.59
N PHE A 182 5.95 -10.66 -12.25
CA PHE A 182 6.41 -9.29 -12.44
C PHE A 182 6.32 -8.46 -11.14
N PHE A 183 5.35 -8.79 -10.28
CA PHE A 183 5.14 -8.21 -8.95
C PHE A 183 5.11 -9.31 -7.88
N ILE A 184 5.62 -8.99 -6.70
CA ILE A 184 5.49 -9.80 -5.48
C ILE A 184 4.61 -9.03 -4.51
N GLN A 185 3.55 -9.68 -4.01
CA GLN A 185 2.66 -9.10 -3.02
C GLN A 185 2.99 -9.69 -1.64
N THR A 186 3.11 -8.85 -0.62
CA THR A 186 3.28 -9.29 0.77
C THR A 186 2.61 -8.30 1.72
N LEU A 187 1.82 -8.79 2.68
CA LEU A 187 1.10 -7.95 3.65
C LEU A 187 0.29 -6.83 2.98
N GLY A 188 -0.36 -7.16 1.86
CA GLY A 188 -1.12 -6.20 1.04
C GLY A 188 -0.28 -5.20 0.24
N ASN A 189 1.04 -5.18 0.38
CA ASN A 189 1.93 -4.27 -0.35
C ASN A 189 2.48 -4.94 -1.61
N VAL A 190 2.79 -4.14 -2.63
CA VAL A 190 3.33 -4.62 -3.92
C VAL A 190 4.81 -4.25 -4.05
N PHE A 191 5.61 -5.18 -4.52
CA PHE A 191 7.06 -5.07 -4.65
C PHE A 191 7.55 -5.54 -6.02
N PHE A 192 8.64 -4.97 -6.50
CA PHE A 192 9.34 -5.43 -7.70
C PHE A 192 10.54 -6.32 -7.34
N PRO A 193 10.72 -7.48 -7.99
CA PRO A 193 11.98 -8.21 -7.92
C PRO A 193 13.10 -7.42 -8.61
N ALA A 194 14.19 -7.12 -7.88
CA ALA A 194 15.39 -6.47 -8.44
C ALA A 194 16.00 -7.29 -9.60
N SER A 195 15.78 -8.59 -9.57
CA SER A 195 16.27 -9.58 -10.53
C SER A 195 15.44 -9.72 -11.82
N ASN A 196 14.40 -8.90 -11.97
CA ASN A 196 13.46 -8.99 -13.07
C ASN A 196 14.09 -8.57 -14.41
N GLU A 197 13.43 -8.93 -15.50
CA GLU A 197 13.90 -8.83 -16.89
C GLU A 197 14.24 -7.41 -17.38
N ALA A 198 13.80 -6.35 -16.69
CA ALA A 198 14.14 -4.97 -17.05
C ALA A 198 15.65 -4.71 -16.94
N PHE A 199 16.34 -5.35 -15.99
CA PHE A 199 17.75 -5.11 -15.70
C PHE A 199 18.71 -6.12 -16.35
N LYS A 200 18.37 -6.65 -17.54
CA LYS A 200 19.17 -7.65 -18.28
C LYS A 200 20.60 -7.22 -18.66
N MET A 201 20.97 -5.96 -18.46
CA MET A 201 22.25 -5.40 -18.85
C MET A 201 23.33 -5.64 -17.78
N SER A 202 24.49 -6.15 -18.21
CA SER A 202 25.63 -6.52 -17.35
C SER A 202 26.55 -5.33 -17.05
N GLY A 203 27.14 -5.31 -15.85
CA GLY A 203 28.32 -4.51 -15.50
C GLY A 203 28.08 -3.01 -15.31
N SER A 204 29.16 -2.23 -15.37
CA SER A 204 29.20 -0.76 -15.28
C SER A 204 28.54 -0.03 -16.47
N ASN A 205 27.63 -0.70 -17.19
CA ASN A 205 26.98 -0.15 -18.37
C ASN A 205 26.20 1.13 -17.99
N PRO A 206 26.52 2.29 -18.59
CA PRO A 206 25.82 3.54 -18.31
C PRO A 206 24.30 3.47 -18.50
N LEU A 207 23.83 2.67 -19.47
CA LEU A 207 22.40 2.44 -19.70
C LEU A 207 21.73 1.68 -18.53
N ARG A 208 22.46 0.80 -17.82
CA ARG A 208 21.95 0.12 -16.63
C ARG A 208 21.75 1.12 -15.48
N LYS A 209 22.74 1.99 -15.27
CA LYS A 209 22.62 3.08 -14.29
C LYS A 209 21.46 4.00 -14.65
N GLY A 210 21.35 4.43 -15.92
CA GLY A 210 20.20 5.19 -16.42
C GLY A 210 18.85 4.53 -16.15
N LEU A 211 18.75 3.22 -16.41
CA LEU A 211 17.54 2.45 -16.15
C LEU A 211 17.19 2.38 -14.66
N ALA A 212 18.19 2.13 -13.80
CA ALA A 212 18.01 2.12 -12.36
C ALA A 212 17.53 3.50 -11.86
N PHE A 213 18.14 4.59 -12.33
CA PHE A 213 17.72 5.95 -12.01
C PHE A 213 16.29 6.24 -12.49
N ALA A 214 15.90 5.80 -13.68
CA ALA A 214 14.54 6.00 -14.17
C ALA A 214 13.48 5.16 -13.42
N MET A 215 13.83 3.95 -12.99
CA MET A 215 12.89 3.05 -12.30
C MET A 215 12.82 3.24 -10.78
N ARG A 216 13.93 3.60 -10.15
CA ARG A 216 14.08 3.74 -8.69
C ARG A 216 14.11 5.21 -8.26
N GLY A 217 14.57 6.10 -9.13
CA GLY A 217 14.92 7.45 -8.74
C GLY A 217 16.36 7.64 -8.26
N GLY A 218 17.17 6.57 -8.24
CA GLY A 218 18.56 6.58 -7.78
C GLY A 218 19.37 5.39 -8.33
N SER A 219 20.67 5.37 -8.07
CA SER A 219 21.54 4.26 -8.48
C SER A 219 21.20 2.96 -7.75
N LEU A 220 21.49 1.80 -8.36
CA LEU A 220 21.33 0.47 -7.78
C LEU A 220 22.71 -0.18 -7.62
N ASP A 221 23.54 0.43 -6.78
CA ASP A 221 24.90 -0.04 -6.47
C ASP A 221 24.88 -0.89 -5.19
N ASP A 222 24.19 -2.02 -5.25
CA ASP A 222 24.10 -2.99 -4.16
C ASP A 222 24.81 -4.31 -4.54
N PRO A 223 25.85 -4.72 -3.79
CA PRO A 223 26.62 -5.94 -4.09
C PRO A 223 25.80 -7.22 -4.11
N ASP A 224 24.76 -7.32 -3.27
CA ASP A 224 23.88 -8.49 -3.21
C ASP A 224 22.98 -8.55 -4.45
N VAL A 225 22.46 -7.40 -4.90
CA VAL A 225 21.69 -7.31 -6.15
C VAL A 225 22.56 -7.73 -7.34
N ASP A 226 23.79 -7.20 -7.42
CA ASP A 226 24.72 -7.52 -8.50
C ASP A 226 25.09 -9.01 -8.52
N ARG A 227 25.39 -9.60 -7.35
CA ARG A 227 25.65 -11.04 -7.20
C ARG A 227 24.48 -11.87 -7.71
N LEU A 228 23.27 -11.54 -7.25
CA LEU A 228 22.05 -12.28 -7.57
C LEU A 228 21.67 -12.16 -9.07
N MET A 229 21.92 -11.02 -9.68
CA MET A 229 21.81 -10.84 -11.14
C MET A 229 22.80 -11.71 -11.90
N GLN A 230 24.07 -11.75 -11.48
CA GLN A 230 25.10 -12.56 -12.13
C GLN A 230 24.77 -14.05 -12.06
N GLU A 231 24.35 -14.54 -10.88
CA GLU A 231 23.90 -15.92 -10.69
C GLU A 231 22.74 -16.26 -11.63
N ARG A 232 21.72 -15.40 -11.70
CA ARG A 232 20.53 -15.61 -12.53
C ARG A 232 20.83 -15.51 -14.02
N ARG A 233 21.80 -14.68 -14.42
CA ARG A 233 22.24 -14.56 -15.82
C ARG A 233 22.82 -15.87 -16.35
N ARG A 234 23.51 -16.66 -15.51
CA ARG A 234 24.08 -17.97 -15.88
C ARG A 234 23.00 -19.01 -16.21
N LEU A 235 21.80 -18.86 -15.65
CA LEU A 235 20.67 -19.79 -15.82
C LEU A 235 19.75 -19.43 -17.01
N ARG A 236 20.04 -18.35 -17.75
CA ARG A 236 19.15 -17.80 -18.79
C ARG A 236 19.74 -17.89 -20.20
N TYR A 237 18.88 -18.12 -21.18
CA TYR A 237 19.20 -18.01 -22.60
C TYR A 237 19.49 -16.54 -22.97
N GLN A 238 20.63 -16.28 -23.61
CA GLN A 238 21.04 -14.94 -24.04
C GLN A 238 20.73 -14.77 -25.52
N ALA A 239 19.65 -14.04 -25.84
CA ALA A 239 19.46 -13.57 -27.21
C ALA A 239 20.61 -12.61 -27.57
N PRO A 240 21.14 -12.64 -28.81
CA PRO A 240 22.20 -11.72 -29.24
C PRO A 240 21.84 -10.26 -28.95
N GLY A 241 22.79 -9.46 -28.47
CA GLY A 241 22.55 -8.08 -28.04
C GLY A 241 21.94 -7.19 -29.15
N THR A 242 22.27 -7.45 -30.41
CA THR A 242 21.71 -6.77 -31.59
C THR A 242 20.21 -7.00 -31.77
N PHE A 243 19.72 -8.20 -31.43
CA PHE A 243 18.28 -8.52 -31.49
C PHE A 243 17.48 -7.77 -30.42
N GLN A 244 18.07 -7.55 -29.25
CA GLN A 244 17.42 -6.80 -28.17
C GLN A 244 17.32 -5.31 -28.53
N ILE A 245 18.40 -4.70 -29.03
CA ILE A 245 18.41 -3.29 -29.42
C ILE A 245 17.43 -3.02 -30.57
N THR A 246 17.44 -3.86 -31.62
CA THR A 246 16.52 -3.70 -32.76
C THR A 246 15.06 -3.87 -32.36
N ARG A 247 14.76 -4.78 -31.42
CA ARG A 247 13.42 -4.90 -30.82
C ARG A 247 13.05 -3.65 -30.03
N MET A 248 13.95 -3.15 -29.18
CA MET A 248 13.70 -1.94 -28.38
C MET A 248 13.39 -0.74 -29.28
N ILE A 249 14.16 -0.53 -30.35
CA ILE A 249 13.92 0.55 -31.32
C ILE A 249 12.56 0.39 -32.02
N ARG A 250 12.21 -0.85 -32.42
CA ARG A 250 10.89 -1.14 -33.00
C ARG A 250 9.75 -0.83 -32.02
N ASP A 251 9.89 -1.26 -30.77
CA ASP A 251 8.87 -1.08 -29.74
C ASP A 251 8.71 0.42 -29.40
N LEU A 252 9.81 1.19 -29.38
CA LEU A 252 9.79 2.65 -29.26
C LEU A 252 9.05 3.30 -30.43
N TRP A 253 9.36 2.94 -31.68
CA TRP A 253 8.69 3.50 -32.87
C TRP A 253 7.20 3.16 -32.97
N LYS A 254 6.77 2.01 -32.44
CA LYS A 254 5.36 1.62 -32.44
C LYS A 254 4.56 2.12 -31.23
N SER A 255 5.24 2.69 -30.23
CA SER A 255 4.60 3.09 -28.97
C SER A 255 3.54 4.17 -29.18
N GLU A 256 3.82 5.17 -30.02
CA GLU A 256 2.90 6.27 -30.32
C GLU A 256 1.62 5.79 -31.02
N GLU A 257 1.75 4.95 -32.05
CA GLU A 257 0.62 4.34 -32.74
C GLU A 257 -0.24 3.49 -31.79
N MET A 258 0.41 2.67 -30.96
CA MET A 258 -0.26 1.83 -29.97
C MET A 258 -1.05 2.67 -28.94
N VAL A 259 -0.48 3.80 -28.50
CA VAL A 259 -1.16 4.72 -27.59
C VAL A 259 -2.37 5.35 -28.25
N ARG A 260 -2.23 5.84 -29.50
CA ARG A 260 -3.32 6.45 -30.26
C ARG A 260 -4.49 5.50 -30.45
N GLU A 261 -4.23 4.27 -30.93
CA GLU A 261 -5.26 3.24 -31.12
C GLU A 261 -5.98 2.89 -29.82
N ALA A 262 -5.23 2.75 -28.72
CA ALA A 262 -5.80 2.46 -27.42
C ALA A 262 -6.69 3.60 -26.91
N TYR A 263 -6.29 4.85 -27.16
CA TYR A 263 -7.06 6.02 -26.79
C TYR A 263 -8.36 6.10 -27.59
N GLU A 264 -8.31 5.99 -28.92
CA GLU A 264 -9.51 5.97 -29.78
C GLU A 264 -10.51 4.90 -29.34
N LYS A 265 -10.02 3.74 -28.92
CA LYS A 265 -10.85 2.61 -28.51
C LYS A 265 -11.44 2.75 -27.10
N PHE A 266 -10.64 3.18 -26.12
CA PHE A 266 -11.00 3.07 -24.71
C PHE A 266 -11.29 4.40 -24.03
N TYR A 267 -11.01 5.53 -24.69
CA TYR A 267 -11.20 6.83 -24.06
C TYR A 267 -12.67 7.08 -23.70
N SER A 268 -13.62 6.82 -24.59
CA SER A 268 -15.05 6.99 -24.33
C SER A 268 -15.74 5.72 -23.79
N TRP A 269 -14.97 4.64 -23.61
CA TRP A 269 -15.52 3.35 -23.23
C TRP A 269 -16.03 3.38 -21.78
N LYS A 270 -17.21 2.81 -21.56
CA LYS A 270 -17.83 2.63 -20.24
C LYS A 270 -18.26 1.18 -20.09
N LEU A 271 -18.22 0.68 -18.86
CA LEU A 271 -18.72 -0.65 -18.56
C LEU A 271 -20.26 -0.60 -18.48
N PRO A 272 -20.99 -1.43 -19.25
CA PRO A 272 -22.45 -1.33 -19.37
C PRO A 272 -23.17 -2.04 -18.22
N VAL A 273 -22.92 -1.62 -16.97
CA VAL A 273 -23.51 -2.26 -15.77
C VAL A 273 -24.42 -1.35 -14.95
N ALA A 274 -24.49 -0.05 -15.27
CA ALA A 274 -25.19 0.94 -14.44
C ALA A 274 -26.68 0.62 -14.25
N ASP A 275 -27.35 0.14 -15.30
CA ASP A 275 -28.78 -0.18 -15.28
C ASP A 275 -29.08 -1.63 -14.88
N MET A 276 -28.03 -2.44 -14.64
CA MET A 276 -28.20 -3.83 -14.24
C MET A 276 -28.52 -3.93 -12.76
N VAL A 277 -29.47 -4.81 -12.41
CA VAL A 277 -29.87 -5.04 -11.00
C VAL A 277 -29.33 -6.36 -10.48
N ASP A 278 -29.26 -7.40 -11.33
CA ASP A 278 -28.79 -8.73 -10.94
C ASP A 278 -27.26 -8.73 -10.68
N PRO A 279 -26.81 -8.97 -9.43
CA PRO A 279 -25.39 -9.03 -9.10
C PRO A 279 -24.60 -10.04 -9.94
N ARG A 280 -25.22 -11.15 -10.34
CA ARG A 280 -24.53 -12.17 -11.14
C ARG A 280 -24.20 -11.63 -12.54
N GLN A 281 -25.17 -10.97 -13.19
CA GLN A 281 -24.96 -10.35 -14.50
C GLN A 281 -23.90 -9.25 -14.44
N ILE A 282 -23.94 -8.40 -13.41
CA ILE A 282 -22.93 -7.35 -13.21
C ILE A 282 -21.53 -7.97 -13.09
N PHE A 283 -21.37 -9.02 -12.27
CA PHE A 283 -20.09 -9.68 -12.08
C PHE A 283 -19.57 -10.36 -13.35
N ASP A 284 -20.46 -10.99 -14.13
CA ASP A 284 -20.10 -11.62 -15.40
C ASP A 284 -19.61 -10.57 -16.42
N GLU A 285 -20.26 -9.41 -16.51
CA GLU A 285 -19.83 -8.31 -17.39
C GLU A 285 -18.50 -7.69 -16.95
N ILE A 286 -18.29 -7.49 -15.64
CA ILE A 286 -16.99 -7.08 -15.09
C ILE A 286 -15.90 -8.06 -15.50
N THR A 287 -16.14 -9.37 -15.34
CA THR A 287 -15.16 -10.40 -15.65
C THR A 287 -14.85 -10.49 -17.15
N LYS A 288 -15.87 -10.35 -18.02
CA LYS A 288 -15.68 -10.29 -19.49
C LYS A 288 -14.83 -9.09 -19.90
N ALA A 289 -15.06 -7.93 -19.28
CA ALA A 289 -14.33 -6.71 -19.61
C ALA A 289 -12.88 -6.69 -19.11
N PHE A 290 -12.47 -7.62 -18.23
CA PHE A 290 -11.13 -7.65 -17.64
C PHE A 290 -10.01 -7.70 -18.70
N MET A 291 -10.26 -8.29 -19.87
CA MET A 291 -9.31 -8.29 -20.99
C MET A 291 -9.03 -6.88 -21.54
N ASN A 292 -9.98 -5.95 -21.44
CA ASN A 292 -9.77 -4.55 -21.82
C ASN A 292 -8.81 -3.87 -20.86
N LEU A 293 -8.94 -4.12 -19.55
CA LEU A 293 -8.00 -3.64 -18.54
C LEU A 293 -6.57 -4.14 -18.84
N SER A 294 -6.41 -5.42 -19.17
CA SER A 294 -5.10 -5.97 -19.55
C SER A 294 -4.52 -5.32 -20.81
N LEU A 295 -5.36 -4.93 -21.79
CA LEU A 295 -4.89 -4.22 -22.97
C LEU A 295 -4.40 -2.80 -22.63
N THR A 296 -5.13 -2.06 -21.78
CA THR A 296 -4.68 -0.75 -21.29
C THR A 296 -3.42 -0.84 -20.43
N ALA A 297 -3.28 -1.90 -19.62
CA ALA A 297 -2.08 -2.22 -18.86
C ALA A 297 -0.85 -2.41 -19.77
N LYS A 298 -1.01 -3.07 -20.92
CA LYS A 298 0.05 -3.24 -21.91
C LYS A 298 0.52 -1.89 -22.47
N VAL A 299 -0.42 -1.00 -22.82
CA VAL A 299 -0.13 0.34 -23.33
C VAL A 299 0.61 1.16 -22.28
N HIS A 300 0.15 1.12 -21.02
CA HIS A 300 0.84 1.75 -19.89
C HIS A 300 2.28 1.25 -19.74
N GLY A 301 2.50 -0.07 -19.83
CA GLY A 301 3.84 -0.65 -19.82
C GLY A 301 4.72 -0.16 -20.98
N ALA A 302 4.16 0.00 -22.18
CA ALA A 302 4.88 0.54 -23.34
C ALA A 302 5.26 2.02 -23.15
N CYS A 303 4.36 2.86 -22.63
CA CYS A 303 4.64 4.25 -22.30
C CYS A 303 5.75 4.38 -21.26
N ASN A 304 5.67 3.61 -20.17
CA ASN A 304 6.71 3.62 -19.14
C ASN A 304 8.06 3.19 -19.72
N MET A 305 8.08 2.14 -20.55
CA MET A 305 9.30 1.68 -21.20
C MET A 305 9.89 2.75 -22.13
N TYR A 306 9.06 3.47 -22.89
CA TYR A 306 9.49 4.58 -23.71
C TYR A 306 10.15 5.68 -22.88
N SER A 307 9.47 6.15 -21.83
CA SER A 307 9.98 7.20 -20.93
C SER A 307 11.30 6.78 -20.28
N ILE A 308 11.35 5.57 -19.73
CA ILE A 308 12.55 5.00 -19.10
C ILE A 308 13.73 4.97 -20.08
N MET A 309 13.51 4.55 -21.33
CA MET A 309 14.58 4.45 -22.33
C MET A 309 15.08 5.82 -22.80
N SER A 310 14.17 6.74 -23.13
CA SER A 310 14.52 8.10 -23.55
C SER A 310 15.30 8.82 -22.45
N ASN A 311 14.84 8.72 -21.19
CA ASN A 311 15.53 9.27 -20.03
C ASN A 311 16.91 8.63 -19.83
N SER A 312 17.01 7.31 -19.95
CA SER A 312 18.29 6.59 -19.79
C SER A 312 19.33 7.03 -20.83
N VAL A 313 18.91 7.27 -22.08
CA VAL A 313 19.79 7.77 -23.14
C VAL A 313 20.23 9.20 -22.83
N ALA A 314 19.30 10.09 -22.46
CA ALA A 314 19.60 11.48 -22.14
C ALA A 314 20.60 11.60 -20.98
N VAL A 315 20.38 10.90 -19.87
CA VAL A 315 21.30 10.91 -18.73
C VAL A 315 22.66 10.32 -19.10
N THR A 316 22.69 9.26 -19.90
CA THR A 316 23.95 8.63 -20.35
C THR A 316 24.77 9.59 -21.21
N LEU A 317 24.14 10.38 -22.08
CA LEU A 317 24.83 11.39 -22.90
C LEU A 317 25.40 12.52 -22.06
N LEU A 318 24.64 13.00 -21.06
CA LEU A 318 25.12 14.01 -20.11
C LEU A 318 26.29 13.48 -19.28
N ALA A 319 26.20 12.24 -18.78
CA ALA A 319 27.28 11.59 -18.04
C ALA A 319 28.54 11.44 -18.90
N HIS A 320 28.40 11.09 -20.18
CA HIS A 320 29.53 11.02 -21.11
C HIS A 320 30.19 12.39 -21.31
N GLN A 321 29.40 13.47 -21.38
CA GLN A 321 29.94 14.83 -21.53
C GLN A 321 30.70 15.31 -20.29
N HIS A 322 30.23 14.96 -19.09
CA HIS A 322 30.86 15.31 -17.82
C HIS A 322 31.94 14.33 -17.36
N GLY A 323 32.25 13.30 -18.17
CA GLY A 323 33.29 12.30 -17.91
C GLY A 323 32.83 11.11 -17.06
N ASP A 324 31.92 11.32 -16.11
CA ASP A 324 31.21 10.26 -15.37
C ASP A 324 29.93 10.82 -14.73
N TRP A 325 29.17 9.94 -14.07
CA TRP A 325 28.03 10.28 -13.24
C TRP A 325 28.42 11.21 -12.08
N SER A 326 27.70 12.31 -11.92
CA SER A 326 27.92 13.28 -10.84
C SER A 326 26.61 14.00 -10.48
N ASP A 327 26.60 14.72 -9.36
CA ASP A 327 25.49 15.58 -8.95
C ASP A 327 25.17 16.65 -10.02
N VAL A 328 26.19 17.08 -10.79
CA VAL A 328 26.03 18.03 -11.91
C VAL A 328 25.24 17.40 -13.06
N VAL A 329 25.56 16.15 -13.43
CA VAL A 329 24.81 15.40 -14.47
C VAL A 329 23.34 15.25 -14.08
N ILE A 330 23.10 14.96 -12.80
CA ILE A 330 21.75 14.82 -12.23
C ILE A 330 20.98 16.16 -12.32
N SER A 331 21.63 17.26 -11.95
CA SER A 331 21.06 18.61 -12.04
C SER A 331 20.75 19.01 -13.48
N ASP A 332 21.69 18.80 -14.41
CA ASP A 332 21.52 19.12 -15.83
C ASP A 332 20.40 18.30 -16.47
N PHE A 333 20.30 17.02 -16.10
CA PHE A 333 19.20 16.17 -16.55
C PHE A 333 17.85 16.66 -16.01
N GLY A 334 17.79 17.06 -14.73
CA GLY A 334 16.59 17.68 -14.14
C GLY A 334 16.15 18.93 -14.89
N ASN A 335 17.11 19.78 -15.27
CA ASN A 335 16.86 20.97 -16.09
C ASN A 335 16.37 20.60 -17.49
N LEU A 336 16.98 19.62 -18.15
CA LEU A 336 16.56 19.16 -19.48
C LEU A 336 15.11 18.67 -19.47
N VAL A 337 14.75 17.81 -18.51
CA VAL A 337 13.39 17.28 -18.38
C VAL A 337 12.38 18.39 -18.05
N SER A 338 12.79 19.44 -17.33
CA SER A 338 11.92 20.58 -17.04
C SER A 338 11.53 21.42 -18.26
N THR A 339 12.26 21.30 -19.37
CA THR A 339 11.93 21.99 -20.63
C THR A 339 10.92 21.24 -21.50
N CYS A 340 10.50 20.04 -21.10
CA CYS A 340 9.49 19.27 -21.83
C CYS A 340 8.08 19.82 -21.55
N GLU A 341 7.37 20.24 -22.60
CA GLU A 341 6.03 20.86 -22.48
C GLU A 341 4.89 19.83 -22.32
N ASP A 342 5.10 18.57 -22.72
CA ASP A 342 4.07 17.51 -22.76
C ASP A 342 4.12 16.56 -21.54
N VAL A 343 4.26 17.09 -20.32
CA VAL A 343 4.31 16.27 -19.11
C VAL A 343 2.92 16.11 -18.49
N VAL A 344 2.31 14.94 -18.69
CA VAL A 344 0.94 14.55 -18.26
C VAL A 344 0.60 14.91 -16.80
N SER A 345 1.57 14.92 -15.87
CA SER A 345 1.35 15.28 -14.46
C SER A 345 1.36 16.79 -14.16
N ALA A 346 1.88 17.61 -15.06
CA ALA A 346 1.97 19.07 -14.95
C ALA A 346 0.63 19.78 -15.25
N GLU A 347 -0.28 19.11 -15.96
CA GLU A 347 -1.55 19.74 -16.40
C GLU A 347 -2.58 19.88 -15.27
N VAL A 348 -2.55 19.00 -14.25
CA VAL A 348 -3.48 19.05 -13.09
C VAL A 348 -3.35 20.36 -12.30
N PRO A 349 -2.13 20.78 -11.90
CA PRO A 349 -1.81 22.16 -11.50
C PRO A 349 -2.51 23.27 -12.28
N SER A 350 -2.28 23.30 -13.60
CA SER A 350 -2.76 24.36 -14.49
C SER A 350 -4.29 24.36 -14.60
N ALA A 351 -4.90 23.17 -14.60
CA ALA A 351 -6.33 23.03 -14.61
C ALA A 351 -6.98 23.48 -13.31
N LEU A 352 -6.45 23.09 -12.14
CA LEU A 352 -6.95 23.58 -10.84
C LEU A 352 -6.85 25.10 -10.75
N GLN A 353 -5.78 25.70 -11.28
CA GLN A 353 -5.65 27.16 -11.38
C GLN A 353 -6.73 27.79 -12.27
N ALA A 354 -7.00 27.21 -13.44
CA ALA A 354 -8.05 27.69 -14.32
C ALA A 354 -9.43 27.61 -13.65
N MET A 355 -9.68 26.55 -12.87
CA MET A 355 -10.88 26.44 -12.04
C MET A 355 -10.96 27.52 -10.97
N VAL A 356 -9.86 27.80 -10.25
CA VAL A 356 -9.79 28.92 -9.30
C VAL A 356 -10.04 30.26 -9.99
N GLY A 357 -9.53 30.45 -11.20
CA GLY A 357 -9.78 31.63 -12.02
C GLY A 357 -11.26 31.79 -12.36
N ALA A 358 -11.90 30.72 -12.83
CA ALA A 358 -13.34 30.68 -13.11
C ALA A 358 -14.16 30.97 -11.84
N VAL A 359 -13.82 30.33 -10.72
CA VAL A 359 -14.45 30.52 -9.40
C VAL A 359 -14.22 31.94 -8.85
N GLY A 360 -13.08 32.55 -9.14
CA GLY A 360 -12.74 33.92 -8.76
C GLY A 360 -13.61 34.97 -9.46
N ASP A 361 -14.11 34.66 -10.66
CA ASP A 361 -15.12 35.47 -11.35
C ASP A 361 -16.55 35.20 -10.80
N TYR A 362 -16.78 34.04 -10.15
CA TYR A 362 -17.98 33.67 -9.36
C TYR A 362 -18.06 34.32 -7.96
N LYS A 363 -17.28 35.37 -7.68
CA LYS A 363 -17.26 36.11 -6.40
C LYS A 363 -18.68 36.52 -5.93
N LYS A 364 -19.37 35.65 -5.16
CA LYS A 364 -20.35 35.98 -4.09
C LYS A 364 -21.11 34.83 -3.41
N LYS A 365 -20.84 33.55 -3.65
CA LYS A 365 -21.51 32.48 -2.88
C LYS A 365 -20.51 31.46 -2.33
N ASP A 366 -20.76 31.06 -1.09
CA ASP A 366 -20.14 29.92 -0.43
C ASP A 366 -20.11 28.74 -1.42
N LEU A 367 -18.91 28.32 -1.83
CA LEU A 367 -18.74 27.21 -2.76
C LEU A 367 -19.30 25.94 -2.09
N SER A 368 -20.40 25.40 -2.62
CA SER A 368 -20.92 24.13 -2.12
C SER A 368 -20.04 22.97 -2.63
N VAL A 369 -20.08 21.85 -1.92
CA VAL A 369 -19.39 20.62 -2.34
C VAL A 369 -19.91 20.15 -3.70
N ASP A 370 -21.21 20.33 -3.96
CA ASP A 370 -21.86 19.91 -5.21
C ASP A 370 -21.39 20.75 -6.42
N ASP A 371 -21.24 22.07 -6.25
CA ASP A 371 -20.71 22.96 -7.30
C ASP A 371 -19.26 22.59 -7.68
N ALA A 372 -18.46 22.15 -6.70
CA ALA A 372 -17.11 21.67 -6.93
C ALA A 372 -17.11 20.31 -7.67
N ILE A 373 -18.00 19.38 -7.29
CA ILE A 373 -18.15 18.06 -7.94
C ILE A 373 -18.53 18.20 -9.42
N ASP A 374 -19.49 19.07 -9.73
CA ASP A 374 -19.98 19.25 -11.11
C ASP A 374 -18.90 19.89 -12.01
N GLY A 375 -18.09 20.81 -11.48
CA GLY A 375 -16.94 21.37 -12.21
C GLY A 375 -15.72 20.44 -12.28
N LEU A 376 -15.54 19.54 -11.30
CA LEU A 376 -14.44 18.58 -11.23
C LEU A 376 -14.85 17.26 -11.89
N HIS A 377 -14.92 17.20 -13.22
CA HIS A 377 -14.93 15.92 -13.96
C HIS A 377 -13.60 15.13 -13.87
N VAL A 378 -12.91 15.26 -12.73
CA VAL A 378 -11.54 14.84 -12.46
C VAL A 378 -11.58 13.53 -11.68
N LYS A 379 -11.58 12.41 -12.41
CA LYS A 379 -11.53 11.05 -11.85
C LYS A 379 -10.08 10.64 -11.56
N PHE A 380 -9.40 11.38 -10.70
CA PHE A 380 -8.06 11.00 -10.23
C PHE A 380 -8.17 10.23 -8.92
N GLY A 381 -7.44 9.12 -8.86
CA GLY A 381 -7.36 8.25 -7.70
C GLY A 381 -6.35 7.13 -7.94
N PRO A 382 -5.86 6.48 -6.87
CA PRO A 382 -4.81 5.48 -6.95
C PRO A 382 -5.26 4.23 -7.71
N PHE A 383 -4.31 3.36 -8.07
CA PHE A 383 -4.58 2.12 -8.82
C PHE A 383 -5.44 1.10 -8.05
N ASP A 384 -5.65 1.29 -6.74
CA ASP A 384 -6.58 0.48 -5.96
C ASP A 384 -8.04 0.80 -6.33
N VAL A 385 -8.79 -0.19 -6.80
CA VAL A 385 -10.23 -0.05 -7.05
C VAL A 385 -11.04 0.19 -5.77
N TYR A 386 -10.49 -0.08 -4.58
CA TYR A 386 -11.13 0.25 -3.31
C TYR A 386 -11.06 1.74 -2.97
N SER A 387 -9.95 2.39 -3.28
CA SER A 387 -9.70 3.77 -2.88
C SER A 387 -10.73 4.74 -3.46
N LYS A 388 -11.08 5.76 -2.68
CA LYS A 388 -11.99 6.83 -3.11
C LYS A 388 -11.23 7.77 -4.04
N THR A 389 -11.88 8.18 -5.13
CA THR A 389 -11.38 9.23 -6.04
C THR A 389 -11.86 10.60 -5.56
N TRP A 390 -11.29 11.68 -6.11
CA TRP A 390 -11.78 13.04 -5.84
C TRP A 390 -13.24 13.26 -6.25
N SER A 391 -13.72 12.55 -7.27
CA SER A 391 -15.15 12.60 -7.65
C SER A 391 -16.06 11.92 -6.61
N MET A 392 -15.52 11.05 -5.75
CA MET A 392 -16.26 10.37 -4.68
C MET A 392 -16.12 11.08 -3.34
N ASP A 393 -14.97 11.69 -3.09
CA ASP A 393 -14.70 12.53 -1.93
C ASP A 393 -13.96 13.80 -2.40
N PRO A 394 -14.70 14.88 -2.69
CA PRO A 394 -14.13 16.12 -3.20
C PRO A 394 -13.49 16.97 -2.10
N SER A 395 -13.62 16.59 -0.81
CA SER A 395 -13.15 17.37 0.33
C SER A 395 -11.69 17.85 0.21
N PRO A 396 -10.73 17.01 -0.24
CA PRO A 396 -9.34 17.44 -0.43
C PRO A 396 -9.21 18.54 -1.49
N VAL A 397 -9.95 18.43 -2.60
CA VAL A 397 -9.91 19.40 -3.70
C VAL A 397 -10.60 20.71 -3.31
N VAL A 398 -11.76 20.63 -2.66
CA VAL A 398 -12.50 21.81 -2.17
C VAL A 398 -11.65 22.63 -1.21
N LYS A 399 -11.03 21.99 -0.22
CA LYS A 399 -10.15 22.66 0.73
C LYS A 399 -8.97 23.34 0.03
N ASN A 400 -8.49 22.70 -1.04
CA ASN A 400 -7.41 23.25 -1.84
C ASN A 400 -7.83 24.49 -2.63
N LEU A 401 -8.93 24.41 -3.37
CA LEU A 401 -9.50 25.54 -4.10
C LEU A 401 -9.73 26.72 -3.15
N GLN A 402 -10.27 26.47 -1.95
CA GLN A 402 -10.46 27.50 -0.92
C GLN A 402 -9.14 28.14 -0.45
N ALA A 403 -8.08 27.33 -0.25
CA ALA A 403 -6.76 27.83 0.13
C ALA A 403 -6.10 28.64 -1.01
N MET A 404 -6.28 28.22 -2.27
CA MET A 404 -5.78 28.91 -3.46
C MET A 404 -6.52 30.24 -3.73
N VAL A 405 -7.84 30.30 -3.50
CA VAL A 405 -8.64 31.54 -3.64
C VAL A 405 -8.13 32.67 -2.73
N GLY A 406 -7.57 32.35 -1.56
CA GLY A 406 -6.91 33.32 -0.68
C GLY A 406 -5.53 33.81 -1.16
N ALA A 407 -4.93 33.12 -2.14
CA ALA A 407 -3.58 33.40 -2.64
C ALA A 407 -3.55 34.07 -4.03
N VAL A 408 -4.71 34.40 -4.63
CA VAL A 408 -4.89 34.94 -6.01
C VAL A 408 -4.31 36.36 -6.20
N GLY A 409 -3.49 36.87 -5.29
CA GLY A 409 -2.92 38.22 -5.35
C GLY A 409 -1.98 38.47 -6.52
N ASP A 410 -1.21 37.48 -7.01
CA ASP A 410 -0.04 37.77 -7.87
C ASP A 410 0.24 36.78 -9.02
N TYR A 411 -0.71 35.92 -9.40
CA TYR A 411 -0.47 34.97 -10.50
C TYR A 411 -0.95 35.53 -11.85
N LYS A 412 -0.04 35.58 -12.83
CA LYS A 412 -0.35 35.98 -14.21
C LYS A 412 -1.47 35.09 -14.76
N LYS A 413 -2.65 35.68 -14.99
CA LYS A 413 -3.74 35.08 -15.78
C LYS A 413 -3.16 34.60 -17.12
N LYS A 414 -3.06 33.28 -17.30
CA LYS A 414 -3.20 32.70 -18.65
C LYS A 414 -4.71 32.72 -18.91
N ASP A 415 -5.14 33.37 -19.98
CA ASP A 415 -6.54 33.32 -20.44
C ASP A 415 -6.82 31.90 -20.96
N LEU A 416 -7.20 30.99 -20.07
CA LEU A 416 -7.73 29.66 -20.38
C LEU A 416 -9.25 29.74 -20.28
N SER A 417 -9.97 29.29 -21.31
CA SER A 417 -11.43 29.18 -21.20
C SER A 417 -11.83 28.04 -20.25
N VAL A 418 -13.08 28.03 -19.78
CA VAL A 418 -13.61 26.93 -18.96
C VAL A 418 -13.56 25.61 -19.73
N ASP A 419 -13.79 25.65 -21.04
CA ASP A 419 -13.67 24.48 -21.91
C ASP A 419 -12.20 24.02 -22.04
N ASP A 420 -11.24 24.95 -22.11
CA ASP A 420 -9.79 24.62 -22.08
C ASP A 420 -9.35 24.05 -20.73
N ALA A 421 -9.96 24.50 -19.62
CA ALA A 421 -9.72 23.97 -18.29
C ALA A 421 -10.27 22.55 -18.14
N ILE A 422 -11.49 22.31 -18.66
CA ILE A 422 -12.12 20.99 -18.69
C ILE A 422 -11.34 20.05 -19.62
N ASP A 423 -10.92 20.50 -20.80
CA ASP A 423 -10.08 19.74 -21.73
C ASP A 423 -8.66 19.50 -21.18
N GLY A 424 -8.11 20.43 -20.40
CA GLY A 424 -6.86 20.27 -19.65
C GLY A 424 -6.97 19.29 -18.48
N LEU A 425 -8.15 19.16 -17.86
CA LEU A 425 -8.47 18.09 -16.90
C LEU A 425 -8.67 16.73 -17.59
N HIS A 426 -8.99 16.74 -18.88
CA HIS A 426 -9.11 15.58 -19.74
C HIS A 426 -7.76 15.10 -20.33
N VAL A 427 -6.65 15.53 -19.72
CA VAL A 427 -5.22 15.20 -19.96
C VAL A 427 -4.98 14.14 -21.04
N LYS A 428 -4.36 14.60 -22.14
CA LYS A 428 -4.01 13.80 -23.31
C LYS A 428 -2.72 12.98 -23.06
N PHE A 429 -2.71 11.78 -23.64
CA PHE A 429 -1.64 10.76 -23.75
C PHE A 429 -1.48 9.70 -22.64
N GLY A 430 -1.37 8.44 -23.10
CA GLY A 430 -0.71 7.26 -22.52
C GLY A 430 -1.08 6.77 -21.10
N PRO A 431 -0.47 7.29 -20.02
CA PRO A 431 -0.56 6.69 -18.69
C PRO A 431 -1.95 6.75 -18.04
N ASN A 432 -2.74 7.78 -18.36
CA ASN A 432 -4.06 8.00 -17.76
C ASN A 432 -5.13 7.00 -18.21
N LEU A 433 -4.95 6.32 -19.34
CA LEU A 433 -5.95 5.38 -19.84
C LEU A 433 -6.16 4.19 -18.89
N MET A 434 -5.08 3.72 -18.25
CA MET A 434 -5.18 2.67 -17.25
C MET A 434 -5.89 3.16 -15.98
N VAL A 435 -5.64 4.39 -15.53
CA VAL A 435 -6.32 4.99 -14.37
C VAL A 435 -7.82 5.15 -14.67
N LYS A 436 -8.18 5.66 -15.86
CA LYS A 436 -9.57 5.79 -16.31
C LYS A 436 -10.28 4.44 -16.39
N MET A 437 -9.59 3.43 -16.92
CA MET A 437 -10.11 2.07 -16.97
C MET A 437 -10.35 1.52 -15.56
N THR A 438 -9.37 1.67 -14.66
CA THR A 438 -9.51 1.30 -13.24
C THR A 438 -10.70 2.01 -12.59
N ASP A 439 -10.97 3.28 -12.92
CA ASP A 439 -12.13 4.01 -12.40
C ASP A 439 -13.48 3.48 -12.92
N ALA A 440 -13.54 3.05 -14.19
CA ALA A 440 -14.70 2.38 -14.74
C ALA A 440 -14.99 1.06 -13.98
N PHE A 441 -13.95 0.28 -13.69
CA PHE A 441 -14.07 -0.93 -12.87
C PHE A 441 -14.44 -0.62 -11.42
N ARG A 442 -13.85 0.41 -10.82
CA ARG A 442 -14.20 0.87 -9.46
C ARG A 442 -15.69 1.20 -9.35
N THR A 443 -16.21 1.97 -10.31
CA THR A 443 -17.63 2.35 -10.35
C THR A 443 -18.52 1.11 -10.48
N ALA A 444 -18.16 0.20 -11.38
CA ALA A 444 -18.87 -1.06 -11.58
C ALA A 444 -18.86 -1.98 -10.35
N LEU A 445 -17.72 -2.09 -9.66
CA LEU A 445 -17.59 -2.88 -8.45
C LEU A 445 -18.37 -2.29 -7.28
N ARG A 446 -18.43 -0.95 -7.15
CA ARG A 446 -19.29 -0.30 -6.16
C ARG A 446 -20.77 -0.55 -6.44
N HIS A 447 -21.17 -0.56 -7.71
CA HIS A 447 -22.53 -0.93 -8.11
C HIS A 447 -22.82 -2.41 -7.81
N LEU A 448 -21.90 -3.31 -8.11
CA LEU A 448 -22.01 -4.72 -7.70
C LEU A 448 -22.17 -4.84 -6.19
N ALA A 449 -21.35 -4.11 -5.42
CA ALA A 449 -21.40 -4.13 -3.96
C ALA A 449 -22.76 -3.66 -3.43
N SER A 450 -23.31 -2.56 -3.98
CA SER A 450 -24.62 -2.04 -3.55
C SER A 450 -25.75 -3.04 -3.83
N GLN A 451 -25.76 -3.70 -4.99
CA GLN A 451 -26.74 -4.74 -5.30
C GLN A 451 -26.58 -5.97 -4.38
N MET A 452 -25.34 -6.38 -4.09
CA MET A 452 -25.08 -7.50 -3.17
C MET A 452 -25.49 -7.19 -1.71
N VAL A 453 -25.40 -5.93 -1.27
CA VAL A 453 -25.92 -5.48 0.03
C VAL A 453 -27.45 -5.47 0.01
N ALA A 454 -28.08 -4.98 -1.06
CA ALA A 454 -29.54 -4.97 -1.20
C ALA A 454 -30.14 -6.39 -1.14
N GLU A 455 -29.44 -7.40 -1.68
CA GLU A 455 -29.81 -8.81 -1.57
C GLU A 455 -29.47 -9.46 -0.20
N GLY A 456 -28.83 -8.73 0.72
CA GLY A 456 -28.41 -9.25 2.03
C GLY A 456 -27.23 -10.23 1.97
N ARG A 457 -26.42 -10.23 0.88
CA ARG A 457 -25.22 -11.07 0.76
C ARG A 457 -24.01 -10.49 1.46
N LEU A 458 -23.96 -9.16 1.55
CA LEU A 458 -22.90 -8.41 2.21
C LEU A 458 -23.52 -7.51 3.29
N PRO A 459 -22.85 -7.30 4.43
CA PRO A 459 -23.33 -6.38 5.46
C PRO A 459 -23.18 -4.92 5.03
N GLU A 460 -22.13 -4.60 4.26
CA GLU A 460 -21.84 -3.27 3.75
C GLU A 460 -21.05 -3.36 2.42
N ALA A 461 -21.08 -2.28 1.64
CA ALA A 461 -20.53 -2.27 0.29
C ALA A 461 -19.00 -2.41 0.25
N ASP A 462 -18.31 -1.81 1.22
CA ASP A 462 -16.84 -1.80 1.26
C ASP A 462 -16.23 -3.20 1.48
N VAL A 463 -16.97 -4.12 2.10
CA VAL A 463 -16.53 -5.51 2.33
C VAL A 463 -16.26 -6.27 1.03
N LEU A 464 -16.92 -5.90 -0.09
CA LEU A 464 -16.67 -6.52 -1.40
C LEU A 464 -15.19 -6.45 -1.79
N PHE A 465 -14.53 -5.33 -1.53
CA PHE A 465 -13.13 -5.09 -1.93
C PHE A 465 -12.13 -5.95 -1.15
N PHE A 466 -12.58 -6.61 -0.09
CA PHE A 466 -11.80 -7.53 0.73
C PHE A 466 -12.04 -9.00 0.38
N LEU A 467 -12.80 -9.27 -0.68
CA LEU A 467 -12.91 -10.57 -1.33
C LEU A 467 -12.02 -10.60 -2.58
N THR A 468 -11.51 -11.78 -2.91
CA THR A 468 -10.89 -12.05 -4.22
C THR A 468 -11.96 -12.34 -5.27
N LEU A 469 -11.64 -12.22 -6.57
CA LEU A 469 -12.59 -12.54 -7.64
C LEU A 469 -13.24 -13.94 -7.51
N PRO A 470 -12.49 -15.03 -7.21
CA PRO A 470 -13.08 -16.34 -6.99
C PRO A 470 -13.99 -16.40 -5.74
N GLU A 471 -13.63 -15.67 -4.68
CA GLU A 471 -14.46 -15.60 -3.47
C GLU A 471 -15.78 -14.84 -3.75
N ILE A 472 -15.76 -13.80 -4.60
CA ILE A 472 -16.98 -13.09 -5.06
C ILE A 472 -17.87 -14.04 -5.86
N GLU A 473 -17.31 -14.76 -6.84
CA GLU A 473 -18.05 -15.75 -7.64
C GLU A 473 -18.70 -16.82 -6.75
N GLN A 474 -17.94 -17.35 -5.79
CA GLN A 474 -18.43 -18.33 -4.82
C GLN A 474 -19.53 -17.76 -3.93
N LEU A 475 -19.39 -16.52 -3.48
CA LEU A 475 -20.40 -15.85 -2.65
C LEU A 475 -21.71 -15.62 -3.41
N LEU A 476 -21.63 -15.27 -4.70
CA LEU A 476 -22.78 -15.16 -5.59
C LEU A 476 -23.49 -16.52 -5.76
N ALA A 477 -22.74 -17.62 -5.82
CA ALA A 477 -23.30 -18.96 -5.95
C ALA A 477 -23.88 -19.55 -4.63
N THR A 478 -23.28 -19.25 -3.47
CA THR A 478 -23.52 -20.03 -2.24
C THR A 478 -24.03 -19.24 -1.03
N ARG A 479 -23.93 -17.90 -1.01
CA ARG A 479 -24.20 -17.05 0.18
C ARG A 479 -23.42 -17.48 1.44
N SER A 480 -22.21 -18.01 1.27
CA SER A 480 -21.40 -18.53 2.38
C SER A 480 -21.07 -17.45 3.44
N PRO A 481 -21.55 -17.59 4.70
CA PRO A 481 -21.25 -16.63 5.76
C PRO A 481 -19.76 -16.66 6.17
N LYS A 482 -19.05 -17.76 5.90
CA LYS A 482 -17.61 -17.87 6.16
C LYS A 482 -16.80 -16.90 5.31
N LEU A 483 -17.18 -16.71 4.04
CA LEU A 483 -16.51 -15.77 3.14
C LEU A 483 -16.75 -14.33 3.60
N VAL A 484 -17.98 -14.02 4.02
CA VAL A 484 -18.33 -12.70 4.55
C VAL A 484 -17.54 -12.39 5.82
N ALA A 485 -17.54 -13.31 6.80
CA ALA A 485 -16.78 -13.14 8.05
C ALA A 485 -15.27 -12.94 7.79
N LYS A 486 -14.71 -13.67 6.82
CA LYS A 486 -13.33 -13.53 6.39
C LYS A 486 -13.05 -12.15 5.77
N ALA A 487 -13.92 -11.68 4.87
CA ALA A 487 -13.78 -10.37 4.23
C ALA A 487 -13.92 -9.21 5.23
N VAL A 488 -14.89 -9.28 6.14
CA VAL A 488 -15.06 -8.31 7.25
C VAL A 488 -13.79 -8.26 8.11
N ARG A 489 -13.19 -9.42 8.40
CA ARG A 489 -11.95 -9.47 9.17
C ARG A 489 -10.77 -8.84 8.44
N ARG A 490 -10.62 -9.09 7.14
CA ARG A 490 -9.59 -8.44 6.30
C ARG A 490 -9.79 -6.92 6.27
N HIS A 491 -11.04 -6.46 6.12
CA HIS A 491 -11.39 -5.03 6.15
C HIS A 491 -11.01 -4.39 7.49
N ARG A 492 -11.33 -5.04 8.61
CA ARG A 492 -10.93 -4.60 9.97
C ARG A 492 -9.41 -4.45 10.13
N LEU A 493 -8.63 -5.36 9.56
CA LEU A 493 -7.16 -5.38 9.69
C LEU A 493 -6.45 -4.43 8.72
N HIS A 494 -7.14 -3.99 7.66
CA HIS A 494 -6.54 -3.20 6.57
C HIS A 494 -5.95 -1.84 7.00
N PRO A 495 -6.57 -1.05 7.89
CA PRO A 495 -5.99 0.22 8.35
C PRO A 495 -4.62 0.04 9.02
N GLU A 496 -4.43 -1.03 9.80
CA GLU A 496 -3.13 -1.32 10.44
C GLU A 496 -2.08 -1.77 9.42
N LEU A 497 -2.48 -2.50 8.38
CA LEU A 497 -1.58 -2.86 7.28
C LEU A 497 -1.12 -1.64 6.48
N LYS A 498 -2.00 -0.64 6.27
CA LYS A 498 -1.67 0.61 5.57
C LYS A 498 -0.61 1.44 6.30
N LYS A 499 -0.57 1.39 7.63
CA LYS A 499 0.43 2.10 8.45
C LYS A 499 1.83 1.49 8.38
N ARG A 500 1.97 0.25 7.88
CA ARG A 500 3.25 -0.46 7.82
C ARG A 500 4.15 0.14 6.74
N VAL A 501 5.30 0.63 7.17
CA VAL A 501 6.35 1.15 6.29
C VAL A 501 7.36 0.05 6.02
N PHE A 502 7.82 -0.06 4.79
CA PHE A 502 8.81 -1.04 4.37
C PHE A 502 10.06 -0.33 3.87
N PRO A 503 11.25 -0.90 4.08
CA PRO A 503 12.47 -0.41 3.45
C PRO A 503 12.32 -0.36 1.93
N GLU A 504 13.08 0.53 1.29
CA GLU A 504 13.06 0.69 -0.16
C GLU A 504 13.64 -0.54 -0.87
N LEU A 505 14.70 -1.13 -0.32
CA LEU A 505 15.34 -2.36 -0.77
C LEU A 505 15.42 -3.33 0.42
N PHE A 506 15.09 -4.58 0.19
CA PHE A 506 15.22 -5.62 1.20
C PHE A 506 15.57 -6.97 0.54
N LYS A 507 16.15 -7.84 1.36
CA LYS A 507 16.61 -9.18 0.97
C LYS A 507 15.75 -10.22 1.68
N GLY A 508 15.19 -11.13 0.89
CA GLY A 508 14.31 -12.19 1.38
C GLY A 508 12.88 -11.73 1.61
N ILE A 509 12.24 -12.24 2.65
CA ILE A 509 10.84 -11.94 2.96
C ILE A 509 10.75 -10.49 3.45
N PRO A 510 9.92 -9.63 2.83
CA PRO A 510 9.75 -8.25 3.28
C PRO A 510 9.36 -8.17 4.75
N GLN A 511 10.12 -7.40 5.52
CA GLN A 511 9.80 -7.06 6.91
C GLN A 511 9.51 -5.56 6.99
N PHE A 512 8.46 -5.20 7.74
CA PHE A 512 8.14 -3.80 7.98
C PHE A 512 9.06 -3.22 9.05
N LEU A 513 9.28 -1.91 8.98
CA LEU A 513 10.09 -1.19 9.96
C LEU A 513 9.34 -1.08 11.30
N ASN A 514 9.99 -1.46 12.39
CA ASN A 514 9.45 -1.26 13.73
C ASN A 514 9.51 0.23 14.10
N GLN A 515 8.38 0.92 14.02
CA GLN A 515 8.26 2.34 14.42
C GLN A 515 8.53 2.59 15.92
N HIS A 516 8.70 1.53 16.72
CA HIS A 516 9.04 1.60 18.15
C HIS A 516 10.54 1.60 18.46
N ALA A 517 11.41 1.49 17.45
CA ALA A 517 12.81 1.87 17.64
C ALA A 517 12.88 3.41 17.68
N LYS A 518 12.52 4.01 18.83
CA LYS A 518 12.99 5.34 19.17
C LYS A 518 14.51 5.23 19.23
N GLU A 519 15.20 5.54 18.13
CA GLU A 519 16.56 6.02 18.27
C GLU A 519 16.48 7.24 19.19
N GLU A 520 17.28 7.24 20.26
CA GLU A 520 17.42 8.41 21.12
C GLU A 520 17.87 9.58 20.26
N VAL A 521 16.91 10.44 19.90
CA VAL A 521 17.20 11.67 19.16
C VAL A 521 18.00 12.56 20.09
N THR A 522 19.31 12.56 19.91
CA THR A 522 20.22 13.48 20.59
C THR A 522 19.76 14.93 20.30
N PRO A 523 19.59 15.80 21.31
CA PRO A 523 19.22 17.19 21.06
C PRO A 523 20.39 17.91 20.37
N GLY A 524 20.25 18.19 19.08
CA GLY A 524 21.22 18.89 18.27
C GLY A 524 20.64 19.23 16.90
N LYS A 525 21.29 20.12 16.15
CA LYS A 525 20.90 20.45 14.77
C LYS A 525 20.79 19.17 13.94
N LYS A 526 19.58 18.81 13.53
CA LYS A 526 19.34 17.64 12.69
C LYS A 526 19.69 18.03 11.25
N LEU A 527 20.75 17.44 10.70
CA LEU A 527 21.19 17.65 9.31
C LEU A 527 20.85 16.40 8.50
N LEU A 528 19.96 16.54 7.53
CA LEU A 528 19.51 15.47 6.66
C LEU A 528 19.90 15.80 5.21
N LYS A 529 20.33 14.79 4.46
CA LYS A 529 20.74 14.92 3.06
C LYS A 529 19.87 14.02 2.19
N GLY A 530 19.47 14.53 1.03
CA GLY A 530 18.81 13.76 -0.01
C GLY A 530 19.31 14.20 -1.39
N THR A 531 18.52 13.86 -2.40
CA THR A 531 18.81 14.20 -3.78
C THR A 531 18.21 15.57 -4.10
N PRO A 532 19.01 16.57 -4.51
CA PRO A 532 18.49 17.86 -4.96
C PRO A 532 17.69 17.66 -6.24
N VAL A 533 16.49 18.24 -6.28
CA VAL A 533 15.56 18.07 -7.39
C VAL A 533 15.22 19.40 -8.03
N SER A 534 14.82 20.38 -7.22
CA SER A 534 14.42 21.72 -7.64
C SER A 534 15.17 22.72 -6.77
N GLY A 535 15.90 23.62 -7.42
CA GLY A 535 16.80 24.56 -6.76
C GLY A 535 16.08 25.64 -5.93
N GLY A 536 16.86 26.37 -5.13
CA GLY A 536 16.37 27.44 -4.25
C GLY A 536 16.39 27.07 -2.78
N VAL A 537 16.05 28.04 -1.93
CA VAL A 537 16.08 27.89 -0.47
C VAL A 537 14.72 28.24 0.11
N ALA A 538 14.17 27.34 0.92
CA ALA A 538 12.93 27.53 1.64
C ALA A 538 13.17 27.47 3.14
N GLU A 539 12.52 28.34 3.90
CA GLU A 539 12.52 28.29 5.36
C GLU A 539 11.10 28.46 5.87
N GLY A 540 10.68 27.58 6.78
CA GLY A 540 9.32 27.58 7.31
C GLY A 540 9.12 26.48 8.35
N PRO A 541 7.93 26.44 8.98
CA PRO A 541 7.56 25.31 9.83
C PRO A 541 7.45 24.03 8.99
N ALA A 542 8.05 22.95 9.45
CA ALA A 542 7.89 21.63 8.85
C ALA A 542 6.46 21.14 9.06
N ARG A 543 5.83 20.65 8.00
CA ARG A 543 4.56 19.94 8.07
C ARG A 543 4.78 18.49 7.69
N VAL A 544 4.87 17.62 8.69
CA VAL A 544 5.02 16.17 8.49
C VAL A 544 3.65 15.56 8.21
N VAL A 545 3.46 15.07 6.99
CA VAL A 545 2.22 14.49 6.50
C VAL A 545 2.48 13.07 5.99
N ARG A 546 1.88 12.06 6.63
CA ARG A 546 2.17 10.64 6.30
C ARG A 546 1.18 10.05 5.31
N SER A 547 -0.01 10.63 5.19
CA SER A 547 -1.02 10.22 4.22
C SER A 547 -1.78 11.44 3.68
N ILE A 548 -2.43 11.29 2.53
CA ILE A 548 -3.14 12.40 1.88
C ILE A 548 -4.31 12.92 2.74
N GLU A 549 -4.86 12.07 3.60
CA GLU A 549 -5.91 12.45 4.56
C GLU A 549 -5.41 13.50 5.57
N ASP A 550 -4.13 13.44 5.94
CA ASP A 550 -3.48 14.40 6.83
C ASP A 550 -3.07 15.70 6.09
N ALA A 551 -3.06 15.70 4.76
CA ALA A 551 -2.62 16.84 3.94
C ALA A 551 -3.50 18.08 4.15
N SER A 552 -4.70 17.88 4.68
CA SER A 552 -5.60 18.96 5.08
C SER A 552 -4.96 19.92 6.12
N HIS A 553 -3.93 19.51 6.85
CA HIS A 553 -3.26 20.34 7.84
C HIS A 553 -2.16 21.25 7.28
N ILE A 554 -1.88 21.18 5.97
CA ILE A 554 -0.89 22.01 5.29
C ILE A 554 -1.35 23.47 5.27
N GLN A 555 -0.45 24.37 5.66
CA GLN A 555 -0.67 25.82 5.65
C GLN A 555 0.27 26.51 4.66
N LYS A 556 -0.09 27.74 4.30
CA LYS A 556 0.72 28.57 3.41
C LYS A 556 2.09 28.85 4.04
N GLY A 557 3.16 28.55 3.31
CA GLY A 557 4.54 28.75 3.76
C GLY A 557 5.14 27.59 4.55
N ASP A 558 4.40 26.50 4.75
CA ASP A 558 4.94 25.28 5.36
C ASP A 558 6.00 24.64 4.44
N VAL A 559 6.99 23.98 5.04
CA VAL A 559 7.86 23.03 4.33
C VAL A 559 7.23 21.65 4.46
N LEU A 560 6.72 21.11 3.36
CA LEU A 560 6.07 19.80 3.32
C LEU A 560 7.11 18.70 3.52
N VAL A 561 6.88 17.83 4.50
CA VAL A 561 7.67 16.65 4.79
C VAL A 561 6.76 15.43 4.66
N ALA A 562 6.95 14.62 3.62
CA ALA A 562 6.08 13.47 3.34
C ALA A 562 6.87 12.18 3.14
N TYR A 563 6.20 11.03 3.29
CA TYR A 563 6.82 9.75 2.94
C TYR A 563 7.02 9.63 1.43
N CYS A 564 5.97 9.90 0.65
CA CYS A 564 5.99 10.01 -0.81
C CYS A 564 4.87 10.96 -1.25
N THR A 565 4.91 11.41 -2.51
CA THR A 565 3.87 12.26 -3.10
C THR A 565 3.43 11.69 -4.45
N ASP A 566 2.13 11.47 -4.62
CA ASP A 566 1.50 11.14 -5.91
C ASP A 566 0.73 12.35 -6.48
N ILE A 567 0.00 12.15 -7.59
CA ILE A 567 -0.84 13.17 -8.23
C ILE A 567 -1.89 13.75 -7.28
N ALA A 568 -2.33 12.99 -6.27
CA ALA A 568 -3.29 13.49 -5.31
C ALA A 568 -2.75 14.65 -4.46
N TRP A 569 -1.42 14.84 -4.42
CA TRP A 569 -0.76 15.91 -3.69
C TRP A 569 -0.62 17.20 -4.49
N SER A 570 -0.74 17.16 -5.84
CA SER A 570 -0.60 18.34 -6.71
C SER A 570 -1.35 19.58 -6.23
N PRO A 571 -2.59 19.47 -5.68
CA PRO A 571 -3.29 20.64 -5.18
C PRO A 571 -2.49 21.39 -4.09
N TYR A 572 -1.75 20.69 -3.22
CA TYR A 572 -1.10 21.30 -2.06
C TYR A 572 0.24 21.99 -2.37
N PHE A 573 0.85 21.71 -3.54
CA PHE A 573 2.15 22.27 -3.92
C PHE A 573 2.15 23.81 -3.95
N PRO A 574 1.14 24.50 -4.51
CA PRO A 574 1.02 25.96 -4.43
C PRO A 574 1.05 26.58 -3.02
N LEU A 575 0.74 25.81 -1.96
CA LEU A 575 0.69 26.33 -0.59
C LEU A 575 2.07 26.29 0.09
N VAL A 576 2.94 25.38 -0.32
CA VAL A 576 4.15 25.05 0.44
C VAL A 576 5.34 25.89 -0.04
N ALA A 577 6.21 26.24 0.89
CA ALA A 577 7.46 26.95 0.58
C ALA A 577 8.54 26.00 0.07
N GLY A 578 8.48 24.72 0.44
CA GLY A 578 9.46 23.69 0.05
C GLY A 578 8.88 22.29 0.21
N VAL A 579 9.45 21.31 -0.50
CA VAL A 579 9.00 19.90 -0.50
C VAL A 579 10.15 18.98 -0.15
N VAL A 580 9.91 18.06 0.78
CA VAL A 580 10.84 17.01 1.18
C VAL A 580 10.12 15.67 1.22
N THR A 581 10.66 14.66 0.55
CA THR A 581 10.12 13.29 0.58
C THR A 581 11.14 12.22 1.00
N GLU A 582 10.69 11.19 1.73
CA GLU A 582 11.52 10.02 2.05
C GLU A 582 11.75 9.11 0.84
N LEU A 583 10.72 8.92 0.04
CA LEU A 583 10.73 8.20 -1.23
C LEU A 583 10.44 9.16 -2.38
N GLY A 584 11.16 8.97 -3.48
CA GLY A 584 10.96 9.72 -4.71
C GLY A 584 12.27 9.80 -5.51
N GLY A 585 12.13 9.79 -6.83
CA GLY A 585 13.22 9.98 -7.77
C GLY A 585 13.29 11.36 -8.38
N LEU A 586 14.35 11.62 -9.13
CA LEU A 586 14.51 12.85 -9.94
C LEU A 586 13.37 13.12 -10.91
N ILE A 587 12.67 12.07 -11.34
CA ILE A 587 11.54 12.12 -12.28
C ILE A 587 10.21 11.72 -11.61
N SER A 588 10.18 11.63 -10.28
CA SER A 588 8.94 11.38 -9.53
C SER A 588 7.93 12.50 -9.76
N HIS A 589 6.67 12.21 -9.50
CA HIS A 589 5.59 13.18 -9.63
C HIS A 589 5.88 14.46 -8.83
N GLY A 590 6.22 14.30 -7.54
CA GLY A 590 6.54 15.45 -6.68
C GLY A 590 7.76 16.23 -7.16
N ALA A 591 8.74 15.55 -7.78
CA ALA A 591 9.91 16.20 -8.33
C ALA A 591 9.59 17.08 -9.54
N VAL A 592 8.77 16.59 -10.47
CA VAL A 592 8.33 17.32 -11.66
C VAL A 592 7.51 18.55 -11.25
N VAL A 593 6.49 18.35 -10.41
CA VAL A 593 5.57 19.43 -10.01
C VAL A 593 6.30 20.51 -9.21
N ALA A 594 7.23 20.14 -8.33
CA ALA A 594 8.02 21.14 -7.61
C ALA A 594 8.88 22.02 -8.53
N ARG A 595 9.48 21.45 -9.60
CA ARG A 595 10.26 22.23 -10.57
C ARG A 595 9.38 23.20 -11.36
N GLU A 596 8.22 22.74 -11.80
CA GLU A 596 7.26 23.55 -12.55
C GLU A 596 6.82 24.79 -11.76
N TYR A 597 6.58 24.60 -10.45
CA TYR A 597 6.24 25.70 -9.55
C TYR A 597 7.45 26.50 -9.03
N GLY A 598 8.69 26.10 -9.36
CA GLY A 598 9.91 26.70 -8.83
C GLY A 598 10.05 26.54 -7.30
N ILE A 599 9.43 25.51 -6.72
CA ILE A 599 9.47 25.22 -5.29
C ILE A 599 10.76 24.44 -4.98
N PRO A 600 11.58 24.86 -4.01
CA PRO A 600 12.73 24.10 -3.54
C PRO A 600 12.34 22.68 -3.12
N CYS A 601 13.00 21.67 -3.68
CA CYS A 601 12.62 20.27 -3.49
C CYS A 601 13.82 19.35 -3.34
N VAL A 602 13.75 18.47 -2.32
CA VAL A 602 14.73 17.42 -2.05
C VAL A 602 14.00 16.10 -1.81
N VAL A 603 14.36 15.05 -2.55
CA VAL A 603 13.72 13.73 -2.46
C VAL A 603 14.71 12.68 -1.98
N GLY A 604 14.21 11.55 -1.48
CA GLY A 604 15.07 10.47 -0.99
C GLY A 604 15.74 10.79 0.35
N VAL A 605 15.14 11.67 1.17
CA VAL A 605 15.64 11.98 2.52
C VAL A 605 15.15 10.92 3.49
N HIS A 606 15.82 9.76 3.53
CA HIS A 606 15.37 8.61 4.31
C HIS A 606 15.14 8.93 5.80
N GLY A 607 13.98 8.53 6.33
CA GLY A 607 13.64 8.70 7.74
C GLY A 607 13.24 10.13 8.16
N VAL A 608 13.06 11.07 7.22
CA VAL A 608 12.71 12.47 7.54
C VAL A 608 11.38 12.60 8.32
N THR A 609 10.37 11.77 8.03
CA THR A 609 9.06 11.80 8.69
C THR A 609 9.06 11.21 10.11
N GLY A 610 10.13 10.49 10.46
CA GLY A 610 10.40 10.05 11.83
C GLY A 610 11.30 11.01 12.61
N THR A 611 12.17 11.73 11.91
CA THR A 611 13.23 12.57 12.50
C THR A 611 12.78 14.01 12.77
N ILE A 612 12.05 14.61 11.82
CA ILE A 612 11.50 15.98 11.93
C ILE A 612 10.11 15.90 12.55
N CYS A 613 9.78 16.85 13.42
CA CYS A 613 8.43 16.97 13.99
C CYS A 613 7.63 18.08 13.29
N SER A 614 6.32 17.88 13.11
CA SER A 614 5.44 18.95 12.62
C SER A 614 5.49 20.18 13.52
N GLY A 615 5.66 21.36 12.93
CA GLY A 615 5.83 22.64 13.60
C GLY A 615 7.28 23.05 13.86
N GLU A 616 8.25 22.13 13.73
CA GLU A 616 9.68 22.44 13.87
C GLU A 616 10.13 23.34 12.71
N ARG A 617 10.84 24.44 12.99
CA ARG A 617 11.36 25.30 11.92
C ARG A 617 12.50 24.59 11.19
N VAL A 618 12.41 24.55 9.88
CA VAL A 618 13.41 23.91 9.02
C VAL A 618 13.82 24.81 7.88
N ARG A 619 15.07 24.65 7.45
CA ARG A 619 15.63 25.27 6.26
C ARG A 619 16.00 24.18 5.26
N LEU A 620 15.39 24.27 4.10
CA LEU A 620 15.58 23.37 2.96
C LEU A 620 16.38 24.09 1.88
N ASP A 621 17.48 23.49 1.46
CA ASP A 621 18.27 23.92 0.31
C ASP A 621 18.14 22.87 -0.80
N GLY A 622 17.30 23.21 -1.79
CA GLY A 622 17.01 22.35 -2.93
C GLY A 622 18.14 22.27 -3.97
N SER A 623 19.14 23.14 -3.88
CA SER A 623 20.32 23.15 -4.77
C SER A 623 21.41 22.21 -4.26
N THR A 624 21.60 22.14 -2.94
CA THR A 624 22.60 21.29 -2.28
C THR A 624 22.03 19.94 -1.81
N GLY A 625 20.70 19.82 -1.75
CA GLY A 625 20.03 18.60 -1.31
C GLY A 625 20.00 18.46 0.22
N VAL A 626 20.02 19.57 0.95
CA VAL A 626 20.20 19.58 2.42
C VAL A 626 18.98 20.14 3.13
N LEU A 627 18.52 19.44 4.16
CA LEU A 627 17.50 19.89 5.11
C LEU A 627 18.12 19.98 6.51
N HIS A 628 17.91 21.09 7.21
CA HIS A 628 18.29 21.18 8.61
C HIS A 628 17.30 21.97 9.47
N THR A 629 17.27 21.64 10.76
CA THR A 629 16.50 22.38 11.76
C THR A 629 17.16 23.71 12.07
N VAL A 630 16.35 24.76 12.17
CA VAL A 630 16.78 26.11 12.57
C VAL A 630 16.13 26.46 13.89
N ASP A 631 16.91 27.05 14.80
CA ASP A 631 16.38 27.55 16.07
C ASP A 631 15.39 28.69 15.78
N ALA A 632 14.32 28.79 16.57
CA ALA A 632 13.41 29.92 16.46
C ALA A 632 14.20 31.20 16.76
N ALA A 633 14.17 32.16 15.83
CA ALA A 633 14.70 33.50 16.08
C ALA A 633 14.00 34.09 17.32
N GLU A 634 14.78 34.58 18.28
CA GLU A 634 14.30 35.32 19.46
C GLU A 634 13.44 36.54 19.08
#